data_AF-A0A365NNV0-F1
#
_entry.id   AF-A0A365NNV0-F1
#
_cell.length_a   1.000
_cell.length_b   1.000
_cell.length_c   1.000
_cell.angle_alpha   90.00
_cell.angle_beta   90.00
_cell.angle_gamma   90.00
#
_symmetry.space_group_name_H-M   'P 1'
#
loop_
_entity.id
_entity.type
_entity.pdbx_description
1 polymer ?
#
loop_
_entity_poly.entity_id
_entity_poly.type
_entity_poly.pdbx_seq_one_letter_code
_entity_poly.pdbx_strand_id
1 'polypeptide(L)'
;MATSHRRIALFGATGGTGSATVRSFIKRQGFRDSVELRLMVRSTAKLSRVMPELTTYKNIHVCQGQITDKATVGECLRDADTIVCALGENSNIAGVKVLQDLSKTITDVLDDMKRASTKEWKKPRLILLSSSTWNTRFTAQTPAPLLWLIKSAFYHPYLDLRMATAHLQASSDLISLLLVQPGALVYDEPSGAVISTEKASVACTYADLGEGFVELTMEDSYHDLNATGVSSKGGDNFVRNNTVAELKCYVSGTNKDVAVIIVHDLFGWTFNNTRILADHLAQEVNATVYVPDFRMGEFDLGAFFKRNSKTVRRPELVRFAETLRSSFSRIGAVGYCFGGWAVFNLGAKELSLVDCISTSHPSFLEKEEIANIGVPTQILAPEFDPQFTPELKAYANEVLPMTGVAYDYQYFPGLEHGFAIRGDEILDAYGHLSFRHPVHSDVFIMSRSVAPGVVSSPADLIEYRVDDAEPVEETSLKGYEERRIHSEIYKRHPNIHAVVHSHSEEVVPYAISGIPLKACYHMAAFLGSQGAAVFDIAKHRDPTQEADMLVRNEQTGEALAKTFDNGNNVTLMRGHGFTVVADSIELAVVWATYTQKNATIQTTATAIQATNRPNMALTYLSDEECSVAQAMSKRTCERPWKLWTREVESCGLYVNSV
;
A
#
# COMPACT_ATOMS: atom_id res chain seq x y z
N MET A 1 35.35 -5.67 -34.33
CA MET A 1 36.20 -5.84 -33.13
C MET A 1 35.64 -7.03 -32.36
N ALA A 2 36.44 -8.02 -32.00
CA ALA A 2 35.96 -9.18 -31.27
C ALA A 2 35.39 -8.73 -29.91
N THR A 3 34.10 -8.94 -29.67
CA THR A 3 33.45 -8.66 -28.38
C THR A 3 34.15 -9.48 -27.30
N SER A 4 34.86 -8.81 -26.38
CA SER A 4 35.52 -9.49 -25.26
C SER A 4 34.45 -10.16 -24.41
N HIS A 5 34.64 -11.45 -24.12
CA HIS A 5 33.75 -12.19 -23.26
C HIS A 5 33.86 -11.63 -21.82
N ARG A 6 32.74 -11.19 -21.24
CA ARG A 6 32.67 -10.53 -19.93
C ARG A 6 32.08 -11.46 -18.88
N ARG A 7 32.75 -11.54 -17.73
CA ARG A 7 32.25 -12.26 -16.55
C ARG A 7 31.86 -11.26 -15.48
N ILE A 8 30.56 -11.21 -15.19
CA ILE A 8 29.98 -10.16 -14.35
C ILE A 8 29.32 -10.79 -13.13
N ALA A 9 29.75 -10.36 -11.95
CA ALA A 9 29.06 -10.67 -10.70
C ALA A 9 28.07 -9.54 -10.37
N LEU A 10 26.79 -9.84 -10.15
CA LEU A 10 25.75 -8.85 -9.86
C LEU A 10 25.11 -9.11 -8.49
N PHE A 11 25.20 -8.11 -7.62
CA PHE A 11 24.58 -8.09 -6.30
C PHE A 11 23.31 -7.22 -6.34
N GLY A 12 22.21 -7.73 -5.79
CA GLY A 12 20.93 -7.02 -5.77
C GLY A 12 19.98 -7.32 -6.93
N ALA A 13 20.13 -8.47 -7.59
CA ALA A 13 19.37 -8.86 -8.79
C ALA A 13 17.83 -8.86 -8.61
N THR A 14 17.33 -8.97 -7.38
CA THR A 14 15.88 -8.97 -7.07
C THR A 14 15.34 -7.59 -6.66
N GLY A 15 16.20 -6.55 -6.56
CA GLY A 15 15.79 -5.17 -6.28
C GLY A 15 15.35 -4.43 -7.54
N GLY A 16 14.77 -3.24 -7.40
CA GLY A 16 14.30 -2.42 -8.54
C GLY A 16 15.39 -2.21 -9.59
N THR A 17 16.53 -1.64 -9.18
CA THR A 17 17.66 -1.37 -10.09
C THR A 17 18.29 -2.66 -10.61
N GLY A 18 18.60 -3.62 -9.73
CA GLY A 18 19.28 -4.86 -10.15
C GLY A 18 18.45 -5.71 -11.11
N SER A 19 17.14 -5.80 -10.91
CA SER A 19 16.26 -6.52 -11.85
C SER A 19 16.16 -5.80 -13.19
N ALA A 20 16.10 -4.47 -13.20
CA ALA A 20 16.15 -3.68 -14.43
C ALA A 20 17.49 -3.87 -15.18
N THR A 21 18.62 -3.90 -14.48
CA THR A 21 19.94 -4.18 -15.07
C THR A 21 19.99 -5.58 -15.69
N VAL A 22 19.50 -6.62 -14.99
CA VAL A 22 19.47 -7.99 -15.52
C VAL A 22 18.59 -8.07 -16.79
N ARG A 23 17.40 -7.45 -16.76
CA ARG A 23 16.51 -7.39 -17.93
C ARG A 23 17.17 -6.67 -19.10
N SER A 24 17.93 -5.61 -18.83
CA SER A 24 18.65 -4.86 -19.87
C SER A 24 19.79 -5.67 -20.49
N PHE A 25 20.56 -6.43 -19.70
CA PHE A 25 21.57 -7.36 -20.23
C PHE A 25 20.95 -8.38 -21.19
N ILE A 26 19.83 -8.99 -20.80
CA ILE A 26 19.17 -10.05 -21.59
C ILE A 26 18.63 -9.53 -22.93
N LYS A 27 18.24 -8.25 -22.99
CA LYS A 27 17.79 -7.59 -24.23
C LYS A 27 18.94 -7.26 -25.19
N ARG A 28 20.21 -7.26 -24.73
CA ARG A 28 21.35 -6.87 -25.55
C ARG A 28 21.66 -7.93 -26.62
N GLN A 29 21.93 -7.47 -27.83
CA GLN A 29 22.39 -8.34 -28.91
C GLN A 29 23.73 -9.01 -28.54
N GLY A 30 23.84 -10.32 -28.74
CA GLY A 30 25.04 -11.09 -28.41
C GLY A 30 25.23 -11.39 -26.92
N PHE A 31 24.22 -11.14 -26.07
CA PHE A 31 24.25 -11.47 -24.64
C PHE A 31 24.65 -12.93 -24.37
N ARG A 32 24.06 -13.88 -25.10
CA ARG A 32 24.29 -15.32 -24.91
C ARG A 32 25.72 -15.77 -25.23
N ASP A 33 26.44 -15.02 -26.05
CA ASP A 33 27.75 -15.41 -26.57
C ASP A 33 28.89 -14.64 -25.87
N SER A 34 28.63 -13.40 -25.43
CA SER A 34 29.66 -12.49 -24.94
C SER A 34 29.57 -12.15 -23.45
N VAL A 35 28.54 -12.61 -22.72
CA VAL A 35 28.35 -12.29 -21.30
C VAL A 35 28.04 -13.53 -20.46
N GLU A 36 28.75 -13.71 -19.36
CA GLU A 36 28.45 -14.66 -18.28
C GLU A 36 28.03 -13.85 -17.04
N LEU A 37 26.79 -14.02 -16.58
CA LEU A 37 26.25 -13.34 -15.39
C LEU A 37 26.22 -14.29 -14.19
N ARG A 38 26.75 -13.85 -13.06
CA ARG A 38 26.56 -14.52 -11.76
C ARG A 38 25.75 -13.64 -10.84
N LEU A 39 24.57 -14.10 -10.46
CA LEU A 39 23.60 -13.33 -9.68
C LEU A 39 23.65 -13.78 -8.22
N MET A 40 24.06 -12.88 -7.33
CA MET A 40 23.97 -13.11 -5.89
C MET A 40 22.55 -12.77 -5.41
N VAL A 41 21.86 -13.76 -4.83
CA VAL A 41 20.50 -13.60 -4.29
C VAL A 41 20.36 -14.23 -2.92
N ARG A 42 19.49 -13.68 -2.07
CA ARG A 42 19.12 -14.32 -0.79
C ARG A 42 18.13 -15.46 -0.98
N SER A 43 17.31 -15.41 -2.04
CA SER A 43 16.26 -16.39 -2.33
C SER A 43 16.12 -16.58 -3.85
N THR A 44 16.40 -17.80 -4.31
CA THR A 44 16.13 -18.23 -5.70
C THR A 44 14.64 -18.24 -6.03
N ALA A 45 13.78 -18.53 -5.05
CA ALA A 45 12.32 -18.46 -5.21
C ALA A 45 11.87 -17.03 -5.54
N LYS A 46 12.37 -16.02 -4.81
CA LYS A 46 12.08 -14.61 -5.13
C LYS A 46 12.58 -14.22 -6.51
N LEU A 47 13.80 -14.66 -6.88
CA LEU A 47 14.34 -14.42 -8.22
C LEU A 47 13.44 -15.02 -9.32
N SER A 48 13.01 -16.26 -9.14
CA SER A 48 12.15 -16.98 -10.09
C SER A 48 10.76 -16.34 -10.21
N ARG A 49 10.23 -15.75 -9.14
CA ARG A 49 8.97 -14.99 -9.18
C ARG A 49 9.12 -13.66 -9.93
N VAL A 50 10.24 -12.97 -9.73
CA VAL A 50 10.48 -11.65 -10.35
C VAL A 50 10.90 -11.77 -11.81
N MET A 51 11.68 -12.80 -12.16
CA MET A 51 12.19 -13.05 -13.51
C MET A 51 12.20 -14.57 -13.82
N PRO A 52 11.03 -15.20 -14.06
CA PRO A 52 10.94 -16.64 -14.33
C PRO A 52 11.73 -17.08 -15.58
N GLU A 53 11.93 -16.19 -16.54
CA GLU A 53 12.63 -16.43 -17.80
C GLU A 53 14.12 -16.78 -17.63
N LEU A 54 14.74 -16.45 -16.48
CA LEU A 54 16.18 -16.63 -16.26
C LEU A 54 16.63 -18.09 -16.31
N THR A 55 15.74 -19.02 -15.93
CA THR A 55 16.02 -20.47 -15.94
C THR A 55 16.36 -21.01 -17.33
N THR A 56 16.02 -20.27 -18.39
CA THR A 56 16.28 -20.67 -19.79
C THR A 56 17.67 -20.28 -20.30
N TYR A 57 18.42 -19.45 -19.55
CA TYR A 57 19.72 -18.92 -19.97
C TYR A 57 20.88 -19.68 -19.33
N LYS A 58 21.66 -20.40 -20.14
CA LYS A 58 22.81 -21.21 -19.67
C LYS A 58 24.00 -20.37 -19.20
N ASN A 59 24.08 -19.12 -19.65
CA ASN A 59 25.13 -18.15 -19.31
C ASN A 59 24.79 -17.32 -18.06
N ILE A 60 23.74 -17.70 -17.31
CA ILE A 60 23.36 -17.09 -16.04
C ILE A 60 23.52 -18.13 -14.93
N HIS A 61 24.31 -17.81 -13.92
CA HIS A 61 24.53 -18.62 -12.73
C HIS A 61 23.95 -17.90 -11.52
N VAL A 62 23.27 -18.63 -10.62
CA VAL A 62 22.67 -18.04 -9.42
C VAL A 62 23.38 -18.56 -8.19
N CYS A 63 23.96 -17.65 -7.41
CA CYS A 63 24.60 -17.93 -6.14
C CYS A 63 23.63 -17.53 -5.02
N GLN A 64 23.07 -18.52 -4.30
CA GLN A 64 22.15 -18.26 -3.20
C GLN A 64 22.88 -18.24 -1.86
N GLY A 65 22.79 -17.13 -1.14
CA GLY A 65 23.36 -17.01 0.21
C GLY A 65 23.22 -15.62 0.81
N GLN A 66 23.78 -15.45 2.00
CA GLN A 66 23.90 -14.13 2.63
C GLN A 66 25.09 -13.38 2.05
N ILE A 67 24.99 -12.06 1.94
CA ILE A 67 26.07 -11.19 1.46
C ILE A 67 27.29 -11.13 2.38
N THR A 68 27.15 -11.63 3.61
CA THR A 68 28.21 -11.77 4.61
C THR A 68 28.92 -13.13 4.54
N ASP A 69 28.41 -14.08 3.76
CA ASP A 69 29.03 -15.39 3.60
C ASP A 69 30.14 -15.34 2.54
N LYS A 70 31.39 -15.40 3.00
CA LYS A 70 32.58 -15.37 2.14
C LYS A 70 32.61 -16.49 1.11
N ALA A 71 32.07 -17.68 1.42
CA ALA A 71 32.11 -18.80 0.49
C ALA A 71 31.20 -18.54 -0.72
N THR A 72 29.94 -18.18 -0.48
CA THR A 72 28.98 -17.86 -1.55
C THR A 72 29.40 -16.60 -2.32
N VAL A 73 29.88 -15.56 -1.63
CA VAL A 73 30.40 -14.35 -2.29
C VAL A 73 31.61 -14.69 -3.16
N GLY A 74 32.53 -15.53 -2.68
CA GLY A 74 33.67 -16.02 -3.46
C GLY A 74 33.29 -16.85 -4.68
N GLU A 75 32.23 -17.65 -4.61
CA GLU A 75 31.67 -18.33 -5.77
C GLU A 75 31.14 -17.33 -6.81
N CYS A 76 30.38 -16.33 -6.38
CA CYS A 76 29.83 -15.32 -7.27
C CYS A 76 30.93 -14.49 -7.95
N LEU A 77 31.98 -14.12 -7.21
CA LEU A 77 33.10 -13.30 -7.68
C LEU A 77 34.15 -14.06 -8.51
N ARG A 78 34.09 -15.39 -8.57
CA ARG A 78 35.13 -16.22 -9.21
C ARG A 78 35.40 -15.80 -10.65
N ASP A 79 36.62 -15.41 -11.00
CA ASP A 79 36.97 -14.95 -12.36
C ASP A 79 36.14 -13.77 -12.90
N ALA A 80 35.38 -13.06 -12.06
CA ALA A 80 34.62 -11.90 -12.49
C ALA A 80 35.59 -10.77 -12.83
N ASP A 81 35.49 -10.21 -14.04
CA ASP A 81 36.23 -9.01 -14.41
C ASP A 81 35.48 -7.73 -14.02
N THR A 82 34.16 -7.82 -13.85
CA THR A 82 33.29 -6.72 -13.44
C THR A 82 32.34 -7.16 -12.34
N ILE A 83 32.13 -6.28 -11.35
CA ILE A 83 31.26 -6.47 -10.21
C ILE A 83 30.23 -5.33 -10.23
N VAL A 84 28.95 -5.66 -10.41
CA VAL A 84 27.85 -4.71 -10.33
C VAL A 84 27.18 -4.82 -8.97
N CYS A 85 27.23 -3.75 -8.19
CA CYS A 85 26.56 -3.67 -6.89
C CYS A 85 25.35 -2.73 -7.01
N ALA A 86 24.17 -3.31 -7.16
CA ALA A 86 22.89 -2.61 -7.24
C ALA A 86 22.05 -2.79 -5.95
N LEU A 87 22.70 -3.09 -4.83
CA LEU A 87 22.06 -3.11 -3.51
C LEU A 87 21.87 -1.68 -2.98
N GLY A 88 20.78 -1.48 -2.25
CA GLY A 88 20.47 -0.25 -1.56
C GLY A 88 19.33 -0.49 -0.58
N GLU A 89 19.25 0.37 0.44
CA GLU A 89 18.13 0.42 1.39
C GLU A 89 17.39 1.74 1.19
N ASN A 90 16.07 1.69 1.08
CA ASN A 90 15.24 2.87 0.87
C ASN A 90 14.54 3.32 2.16
N SER A 91 14.44 2.45 3.16
CA SER A 91 13.85 2.76 4.46
C SER A 91 14.87 3.41 5.39
N ASN A 92 14.49 4.50 6.06
CA ASN A 92 15.36 5.22 6.98
C ASN A 92 15.44 4.54 8.35
N ILE A 93 16.01 3.33 8.40
CA ILE A 93 16.06 2.49 9.60
C ILE A 93 17.45 2.56 10.23
N ALA A 94 17.50 2.89 11.53
CA ALA A 94 18.74 2.91 12.28
C ALA A 94 19.34 1.50 12.40
N GLY A 95 20.66 1.38 12.17
CA GLY A 95 21.40 0.14 12.38
C GLY A 95 21.50 -0.80 11.17
N VAL A 96 20.79 -0.53 10.06
CA VAL A 96 20.93 -1.29 8.81
C VAL A 96 22.25 -0.92 8.11
N LYS A 97 23.07 -1.93 7.76
CA LYS A 97 24.46 -1.76 7.25
C LYS A 97 24.80 -2.64 6.04
N VAL A 98 23.83 -2.83 5.16
CA VAL A 98 23.91 -3.80 4.04
C VAL A 98 25.11 -3.54 3.13
N LEU A 99 25.39 -2.27 2.79
CA LEU A 99 26.50 -1.90 1.90
C LEU A 99 27.86 -2.02 2.60
N GLN A 100 27.95 -1.64 3.87
CA GLN A 100 29.17 -1.86 4.67
C GLN A 100 29.50 -3.35 4.75
N ASP A 101 28.53 -4.20 5.09
CA ASP A 101 28.72 -5.64 5.23
C ASP A 101 29.13 -6.30 3.90
N LEU A 102 28.47 -5.95 2.79
CA LEU A 102 28.85 -6.45 1.48
C LEU A 102 30.24 -5.95 1.07
N SER A 103 30.52 -4.66 1.21
CA SER A 103 31.80 -4.08 0.79
C SER A 103 32.99 -4.73 1.50
N LYS A 104 32.86 -4.98 2.81
CA LYS A 104 33.85 -5.71 3.61
C LYS A 104 34.02 -7.15 3.11
N THR A 105 32.92 -7.84 2.86
CA THR A 105 32.95 -9.24 2.41
C THR A 105 33.60 -9.35 1.03
N ILE A 106 33.27 -8.45 0.10
CA ILE A 106 33.90 -8.38 -1.23
C ILE A 106 35.41 -8.16 -1.11
N THR A 107 35.85 -7.16 -0.33
CA THR A 107 37.30 -6.87 -0.20
C THR A 107 38.06 -8.01 0.45
N ASP A 108 37.49 -8.63 1.50
CA ASP A 108 38.10 -9.79 2.16
C ASP A 108 38.30 -10.95 1.18
N VAL A 109 37.26 -11.26 0.39
CA VAL A 109 37.31 -12.35 -0.60
C VAL A 109 38.30 -12.05 -1.72
N LEU A 110 38.33 -10.81 -2.24
CA LEU A 110 39.28 -10.43 -3.29
C LEU A 110 40.72 -10.41 -2.79
N ASP A 111 40.95 -10.03 -1.54
CA ASP A 111 42.27 -10.07 -0.91
C ASP A 111 42.75 -11.53 -0.72
N ASP A 112 41.86 -12.44 -0.31
CA ASP A 112 42.15 -13.88 -0.27
C ASP A 112 42.48 -14.44 -1.66
N MET A 113 41.72 -14.05 -2.69
CA MET A 113 41.98 -14.44 -4.09
C MET A 113 43.32 -13.88 -4.60
N LYS A 114 43.64 -12.63 -4.26
CA LYS A 114 44.91 -11.98 -4.63
C LYS A 114 46.10 -12.69 -3.97
N ARG A 115 46.00 -13.03 -2.68
CA ARG A 115 47.03 -13.81 -1.97
C ARG A 115 47.21 -15.22 -2.52
N ALA A 116 46.13 -15.86 -2.97
CA ALA A 116 46.17 -17.20 -3.54
C ALA A 116 46.66 -17.23 -5.00
N SER A 117 46.59 -16.10 -5.72
CA SER A 117 46.99 -16.02 -7.13
C SER A 117 48.52 -16.06 -7.30
N THR A 118 49.00 -16.91 -8.20
CA THR A 118 50.40 -16.91 -8.66
C THR A 118 50.65 -15.96 -9.83
N LYS A 119 49.59 -15.31 -10.35
CA LYS A 119 49.64 -14.34 -11.46
C LYS A 119 49.49 -12.91 -10.93
N GLU A 120 49.95 -11.95 -11.73
CA GLU A 120 49.71 -10.52 -11.48
C GLU A 120 48.21 -10.26 -11.28
N TRP A 121 47.88 -9.51 -10.21
CA TRP A 121 46.51 -9.25 -9.83
C TRP A 121 45.84 -8.28 -10.81
N LYS A 122 44.92 -8.80 -11.61
CA LYS A 122 44.05 -7.97 -12.44
C LYS A 122 42.85 -7.53 -11.61
N LYS A 123 42.82 -6.25 -11.25
CA LYS A 123 41.74 -5.64 -10.46
C LYS A 123 40.41 -5.78 -11.20
N PRO A 124 39.37 -6.40 -10.62
CA PRO A 124 38.04 -6.32 -11.18
C PRO A 124 37.50 -4.88 -11.06
N ARG A 125 36.66 -4.51 -12.02
CA ARG A 125 35.96 -3.23 -11.97
C ARG A 125 34.71 -3.35 -11.11
N LEU A 126 34.60 -2.58 -10.03
CA LEU A 126 33.41 -2.53 -9.19
C LEU A 126 32.58 -1.30 -9.53
N ILE A 127 31.35 -1.52 -10.00
CA ILE A 127 30.37 -0.50 -10.33
C ILE A 127 29.33 -0.46 -9.21
N LEU A 128 29.35 0.59 -8.39
CA LEU A 128 28.51 0.74 -7.21
C LEU A 128 27.35 1.70 -7.48
N LEU A 129 26.12 1.25 -7.18
CA LEU A 129 24.97 2.14 -7.05
C LEU A 129 25.21 3.11 -5.88
N SER A 130 25.37 4.38 -6.23
CA SER A 130 25.58 5.50 -5.33
C SER A 130 24.44 6.51 -5.48
N SER A 131 24.66 7.77 -5.09
CA SER A 131 23.64 8.82 -5.17
C SER A 131 24.26 10.15 -5.57
N SER A 132 23.54 10.93 -6.37
CA SER A 132 23.93 12.30 -6.74
C SER A 132 23.92 13.26 -5.55
N THR A 133 23.19 12.94 -4.47
CA THR A 133 22.96 13.79 -3.27
C THR A 133 24.24 14.35 -2.62
N TRP A 134 25.36 13.65 -2.74
CA TRP A 134 26.65 14.05 -2.15
C TRP A 134 27.68 14.48 -3.19
N ASN A 135 27.33 14.49 -4.47
CA ASN A 135 28.17 15.03 -5.52
C ASN A 135 27.93 16.54 -5.63
N THR A 136 28.89 17.33 -5.19
CA THR A 136 28.78 18.80 -5.17
C THR A 136 28.57 19.41 -6.55
N ARG A 137 29.05 18.76 -7.62
CA ARG A 137 28.81 19.22 -9.01
C ARG A 137 27.35 19.02 -9.40
N PHE A 138 26.77 17.86 -9.08
CA PHE A 138 25.39 17.54 -9.43
C PHE A 138 24.39 18.34 -8.58
N THR A 139 24.70 18.57 -7.30
CA THR A 139 23.82 19.33 -6.40
C THR A 139 24.03 20.84 -6.45
N ALA A 140 24.91 21.35 -7.33
CA ALA A 140 25.26 22.77 -7.37
C ALA A 140 24.04 23.69 -7.60
N GLN A 141 23.00 23.18 -8.25
CA GLN A 141 21.75 23.89 -8.55
C GLN A 141 20.59 23.52 -7.62
N THR A 142 20.80 22.60 -6.67
CA THR A 142 19.75 22.14 -5.75
C THR A 142 19.61 23.10 -4.56
N PRO A 143 18.41 23.62 -4.26
CA PRO A 143 18.21 24.50 -3.10
C PRO A 143 18.64 23.84 -1.78
N ALA A 144 19.37 24.57 -0.94
CA ALA A 144 19.91 24.06 0.32
C ALA A 144 18.86 23.44 1.26
N PRO A 145 17.64 24.00 1.42
CA PRO A 145 16.60 23.37 2.25
C PRO A 145 16.11 22.02 1.71
N LEU A 146 16.00 21.89 0.38
CA LEU A 146 15.62 20.64 -0.28
C LEU A 146 16.72 19.58 -0.13
N LEU A 147 17.98 19.98 -0.30
CA LEU A 147 19.11 19.09 -0.11
C LEU A 147 19.23 18.63 1.36
N TRP A 148 18.96 19.53 2.32
CA TRP A 148 18.87 19.18 3.74
C TRP A 148 17.75 18.17 4.00
N LEU A 149 16.55 18.39 3.44
CA LEU A 149 15.41 17.48 3.60
C LEU A 149 15.74 16.07 3.08
N ILE A 150 16.33 15.96 1.89
CA ILE A 150 16.72 14.68 1.28
C ILE A 150 17.77 13.97 2.16
N LYS A 151 18.78 14.70 2.64
CA LYS A 151 19.83 14.15 3.52
C LYS A 151 19.27 13.68 4.86
N SER A 152 18.27 14.37 5.40
CA SER A 152 17.61 14.00 6.66
C SER A 152 16.67 12.80 6.48
N ALA A 153 15.87 12.79 5.41
CA ALA A 153 14.89 11.74 5.12
C ALA A 153 15.55 10.38 4.85
N PHE A 154 16.75 10.37 4.29
CA PHE A 154 17.52 9.15 3.96
C PHE A 154 18.84 9.06 4.73
N TYR A 155 18.87 9.59 5.96
CA TYR A 155 20.09 9.71 6.75
C TYR A 155 20.82 8.37 6.94
N HIS A 156 20.12 7.31 7.37
CA HIS A 156 20.75 6.02 7.65
C HIS A 156 21.23 5.29 6.38
N PRO A 157 20.44 5.18 5.30
CA PRO A 157 20.93 4.60 4.04
C PRO A 157 22.13 5.37 3.45
N TYR A 158 22.13 6.70 3.51
CA TYR A 158 23.26 7.49 3.03
C TYR A 158 24.49 7.36 3.92
N LEU A 159 24.33 7.17 5.23
CA LEU A 159 25.44 6.86 6.11
C LEU A 159 26.09 5.53 5.71
N ASP A 160 25.28 4.48 5.50
CA ASP A 160 25.75 3.17 5.06
C ASP A 160 26.49 3.24 3.72
N LEU A 161 25.88 3.90 2.72
CA LEU A 161 26.50 4.11 1.40
C LEU A 161 27.84 4.85 1.50
N ARG A 162 27.93 5.91 2.31
CA ARG A 162 29.16 6.69 2.47
C ARG A 162 30.27 5.88 3.14
N MET A 163 29.94 5.12 4.18
CA MET A 163 30.90 4.27 4.87
C MET A 163 31.42 3.16 3.95
N ALA A 164 30.52 2.49 3.21
CA ALA A 164 30.90 1.49 2.22
C ALA A 164 31.76 2.08 1.09
N THR A 165 31.40 3.27 0.58
CA THR A 165 32.17 3.97 -0.45
C THR A 165 33.60 4.27 0.03
N ALA A 166 33.76 4.78 1.25
CA ALA A 166 35.07 5.07 1.82
C ALA A 166 35.93 3.81 1.96
N HIS A 167 35.33 2.70 2.40
CA HIS A 167 35.99 1.39 2.51
C HIS A 167 36.48 0.87 1.14
N LEU A 168 35.62 0.94 0.11
CA LEU A 168 35.95 0.51 -1.24
C LEU A 168 37.03 1.40 -1.89
N GLN A 169 36.98 2.72 -1.67
CA GLN A 169 38.01 3.65 -2.14
C GLN A 169 39.36 3.39 -1.49
N ALA A 170 39.39 3.04 -0.20
CA ALA A 170 40.61 2.66 0.51
C ALA A 170 41.22 1.35 -0.04
N SER A 171 40.39 0.49 -0.65
CA SER A 171 40.78 -0.82 -1.20
C SER A 171 41.20 -0.75 -2.68
N SER A 172 41.78 0.39 -3.11
CA SER A 172 42.16 0.66 -4.51
C SER A 172 43.23 -0.28 -5.08
N ASP A 173 43.95 -1.03 -4.24
CA ASP A 173 44.90 -2.05 -4.65
C ASP A 173 44.22 -3.39 -5.04
N LEU A 174 42.95 -3.57 -4.65
CA LEU A 174 42.13 -4.74 -4.96
C LEU A 174 41.18 -4.49 -6.13
N ILE A 175 40.54 -3.31 -6.19
CA ILE A 175 39.47 -3.00 -7.15
C ILE A 175 39.70 -1.68 -7.89
N SER A 176 39.07 -1.54 -9.06
CA SER A 176 38.84 -0.24 -9.71
C SER A 176 37.38 0.17 -9.51
N LEU A 177 37.12 1.29 -8.82
CA LEU A 177 35.78 1.67 -8.38
C LEU A 177 35.16 2.74 -9.30
N LEU A 178 33.94 2.47 -9.78
CA LEU A 178 33.07 3.44 -10.43
C LEU A 178 31.81 3.67 -9.58
N LEU A 179 31.55 4.93 -9.22
CA LEU A 179 30.31 5.34 -8.55
C LEU A 179 29.26 5.77 -9.57
N VAL A 180 28.10 5.10 -9.56
CA VAL A 180 26.94 5.44 -10.40
C VAL A 180 25.98 6.27 -9.56
N GLN A 181 25.79 7.54 -9.90
CA GLN A 181 25.14 8.53 -9.05
C GLN A 181 23.86 9.08 -9.68
N PRO A 182 22.74 8.31 -9.68
CA PRO A 182 21.46 8.80 -10.14
C PRO A 182 20.85 9.82 -9.17
N GLY A 183 19.85 10.56 -9.68
CA GLY A 183 18.87 11.26 -8.85
C GLY A 183 17.88 10.31 -8.16
N ALA A 184 16.73 10.84 -7.74
CA ALA A 184 15.64 10.05 -7.15
C ALA A 184 15.14 8.97 -8.13
N LEU A 185 14.89 7.76 -7.63
CA LEU A 185 14.45 6.65 -8.47
C LEU A 185 12.92 6.58 -8.54
N VAL A 186 12.39 6.43 -9.74
CA VAL A 186 10.94 6.39 -10.00
C VAL A 186 10.56 5.18 -10.87
N TYR A 187 9.31 4.72 -10.73
CA TYR A 187 8.71 3.74 -11.63
C TYR A 187 7.96 4.50 -12.73
N ASP A 188 8.50 4.49 -13.95
CA ASP A 188 7.93 5.13 -15.13
C ASP A 188 8.51 4.47 -16.40
N GLU A 189 7.96 4.80 -17.56
CA GLU A 189 8.42 4.30 -18.86
C GLU A 189 9.85 4.75 -19.17
N PRO A 190 10.72 3.85 -19.70
CA PRO A 190 12.08 4.20 -20.06
C PRO A 190 12.13 5.18 -21.22
N SER A 191 13.01 6.16 -21.12
CA SER A 191 13.33 7.09 -22.22
C SER A 191 14.72 6.84 -22.82
N GLY A 192 15.49 5.93 -22.21
CA GLY A 192 16.89 5.63 -22.47
C GLY A 192 17.82 6.28 -21.46
N ALA A 193 19.01 5.71 -21.28
CA ALA A 193 20.01 6.21 -20.35
C ALA A 193 20.85 7.37 -20.92
N VAL A 194 21.21 8.32 -20.05
CA VAL A 194 22.22 9.36 -20.29
C VAL A 194 23.28 9.25 -19.20
N ILE A 195 24.52 9.04 -19.61
CA ILE A 195 25.69 9.00 -18.74
C ILE A 195 26.42 10.34 -18.83
N SER A 196 26.69 11.00 -17.70
CA SER A 196 27.38 12.29 -17.69
C SER A 196 28.19 12.53 -16.41
N THR A 197 29.40 13.05 -16.53
CA THR A 197 30.25 13.49 -15.42
C THR A 197 29.96 14.93 -14.97
N GLU A 198 29.18 15.68 -15.76
CA GLU A 198 28.94 17.11 -15.56
C GLU A 198 27.59 17.38 -14.88
N LYS A 199 26.57 16.58 -15.19
CA LYS A 199 25.21 16.77 -14.69
C LYS A 199 24.50 15.43 -14.43
N ALA A 200 23.60 15.44 -13.46
CA ALA A 200 22.62 14.39 -13.25
C ALA A 200 21.24 15.03 -13.06
N SER A 201 20.22 14.42 -13.63
CA SER A 201 18.81 14.77 -13.41
C SER A 201 18.39 14.54 -11.96
N VAL A 202 17.35 15.25 -11.53
CA VAL A 202 16.71 15.12 -10.23
C VAL A 202 16.06 13.75 -10.07
N ALA A 203 15.55 13.13 -11.14
CA ALA A 203 15.07 11.75 -11.11
C ALA A 203 15.60 10.90 -12.27
N CYS A 204 15.52 9.58 -12.09
CA CYS A 204 15.87 8.57 -13.08
C CYS A 204 14.94 7.35 -12.91
N THR A 205 14.44 6.81 -14.01
CA THR A 205 13.62 5.59 -13.95
C THR A 205 14.49 4.38 -13.62
N TYR A 206 13.92 3.37 -12.95
CA TYR A 206 14.65 2.12 -12.70
C TYR A 206 15.13 1.45 -13.99
N ALA A 207 14.34 1.53 -15.07
CA ALA A 207 14.67 0.95 -16.36
C ALA A 207 15.85 1.66 -17.05
N ASP A 208 15.84 3.00 -17.08
CA ASP A 208 16.94 3.79 -17.67
C ASP A 208 18.22 3.66 -16.84
N LEU A 209 18.10 3.61 -15.51
CA LEU A 209 19.25 3.32 -14.64
C LEU A 209 19.82 1.94 -14.95
N GLY A 210 18.95 0.93 -15.11
CA GLY A 210 19.34 -0.42 -15.50
C GLY A 210 20.11 -0.47 -16.82
N GLU A 211 19.65 0.26 -17.83
CA GLU A 211 20.35 0.44 -19.11
C GLU A 211 21.70 1.12 -18.94
N GLY A 212 21.77 2.19 -18.14
CA GLY A 212 23.02 2.87 -17.84
C GLY A 212 24.06 1.96 -17.16
N PHE A 213 23.63 1.08 -16.25
CA PHE A 213 24.51 0.06 -15.66
C PHE A 213 25.08 -0.90 -16.72
N VAL A 214 24.26 -1.35 -17.65
CA VAL A 214 24.70 -2.24 -18.74
C VAL A 214 25.71 -1.53 -19.64
N GLU A 215 25.44 -0.28 -20.02
CA GLU A 215 26.34 0.52 -20.85
C GLU A 215 27.69 0.78 -20.15
N LEU A 216 27.68 1.17 -18.88
CA LEU A 216 28.90 1.37 -18.07
C LEU A 216 29.71 0.10 -17.85
N THR A 217 29.05 -1.06 -17.90
CA THR A 217 29.69 -2.38 -17.76
C THR A 217 30.33 -2.84 -19.08
N MET A 218 29.66 -2.59 -20.20
CA MET A 218 30.03 -3.19 -21.49
C MET A 218 30.94 -2.30 -22.34
N GLU A 219 30.88 -0.97 -22.19
CA GLU A 219 31.63 -0.04 -23.03
C GLU A 219 32.98 0.35 -22.39
N ASP A 220 34.07 0.02 -23.06
CA ASP A 220 35.44 0.29 -22.57
C ASP A 220 35.77 1.79 -22.49
N SER A 221 35.04 2.65 -23.22
CA SER A 221 35.21 4.11 -23.18
C SER A 221 34.99 4.70 -21.79
N TYR A 222 34.25 4.02 -20.92
CA TYR A 222 34.02 4.47 -19.56
C TYR A 222 35.06 3.96 -18.56
N HIS A 223 36.04 3.14 -18.95
CA HIS A 223 36.91 2.40 -18.02
C HIS A 223 37.61 3.26 -16.97
N ASP A 224 38.04 4.46 -17.35
CA ASP A 224 38.81 5.37 -16.48
C ASP A 224 37.92 6.28 -15.60
N LEU A 225 36.60 6.16 -15.68
CA LEU A 225 35.69 6.93 -14.84
C LEU A 225 35.63 6.36 -13.41
N ASN A 226 35.76 7.26 -12.44
CA ASN A 226 35.62 6.97 -11.01
C ASN A 226 34.22 7.31 -10.46
N ALA A 227 33.51 8.23 -11.11
CA ALA A 227 32.14 8.61 -10.76
C ALA A 227 31.41 9.19 -11.97
N THR A 228 30.13 8.88 -12.10
CA THR A 228 29.28 9.39 -13.18
C THR A 228 27.82 9.49 -12.73
N GLY A 229 27.10 10.46 -13.29
CA GLY A 229 25.65 10.54 -13.19
C GLY A 229 25.00 9.65 -14.23
N VAL A 230 23.92 8.98 -13.85
CA VAL A 230 23.00 8.32 -14.80
C VAL A 230 21.65 8.99 -14.67
N SER A 231 21.07 9.35 -15.81
CA SER A 231 19.81 10.07 -15.91
C SER A 231 18.98 9.52 -17.05
N SER A 232 17.68 9.73 -17.00
CA SER A 232 16.80 9.39 -18.11
C SER A 232 16.95 10.42 -19.25
N LYS A 233 16.92 10.00 -20.51
CA LYS A 233 17.00 10.89 -21.70
C LYS A 233 15.86 11.89 -21.77
N GLY A 234 14.69 11.53 -21.23
CA GLY A 234 13.60 12.45 -20.97
C GLY A 234 13.98 13.60 -20.03
N GLY A 235 15.17 13.58 -19.44
CA GLY A 235 15.66 14.59 -18.49
C GLY A 235 14.84 14.59 -17.22
N ASP A 236 14.70 15.77 -16.61
CA ASP A 236 13.76 15.95 -15.52
C ASP A 236 12.31 15.95 -15.98
N ASN A 237 11.95 15.52 -17.20
CA ASN A 237 10.53 15.44 -17.57
C ASN A 237 9.75 14.42 -16.71
N PHE A 238 10.45 13.47 -16.07
CA PHE A 238 9.91 12.61 -15.00
C PHE A 238 9.65 13.38 -13.69
N VAL A 239 10.40 14.46 -13.46
CA VAL A 239 10.23 15.44 -12.37
C VAL A 239 9.32 16.60 -12.79
N ARG A 240 9.09 16.80 -14.08
CA ARG A 240 8.14 17.81 -14.58
C ARG A 240 6.71 17.35 -14.49
N ASN A 241 6.43 16.06 -14.38
CA ASN A 241 5.04 15.60 -14.52
C ASN A 241 4.39 15.06 -13.26
N ASN A 242 4.93 15.35 -12.09
CA ASN A 242 4.08 15.46 -10.92
C ASN A 242 3.92 16.93 -10.54
N THR A 243 4.09 17.89 -11.45
CA THR A 243 3.66 19.27 -11.23
C THR A 243 3.00 19.86 -12.48
N VAL A 244 1.67 19.95 -12.48
CA VAL A 244 0.90 20.59 -13.55
C VAL A 244 0.36 21.90 -12.96
N ALA A 245 0.54 23.02 -13.66
CA ALA A 245 0.13 24.34 -13.20
C ALA A 245 0.59 24.70 -11.76
N GLU A 246 1.86 24.40 -11.43
CA GLU A 246 2.47 24.63 -10.10
C GLU A 246 1.92 23.77 -8.95
N LEU A 247 0.98 22.86 -9.22
CA LEU A 247 0.46 21.90 -8.25
C LEU A 247 1.14 20.57 -8.41
N LYS A 248 1.58 19.97 -7.28
CA LYS A 248 2.02 18.58 -7.35
C LYS A 248 0.88 17.70 -7.87
N CYS A 249 1.15 16.58 -8.52
CA CYS A 249 0.11 15.74 -9.09
C CYS A 249 0.54 14.28 -9.05
N TYR A 250 -0.39 13.36 -8.83
CA TYR A 250 -0.17 11.97 -9.18
C TYR A 250 -0.76 11.72 -10.57
N VAL A 251 0.01 11.09 -11.45
CA VAL A 251 -0.40 10.84 -12.84
C VAL A 251 -0.40 9.35 -13.09
N SER A 252 -1.46 8.85 -13.72
CA SER A 252 -1.59 7.45 -14.12
C SER A 252 -2.10 7.34 -15.56
N GLY A 253 -1.61 6.36 -16.31
CA GLY A 253 -1.92 6.19 -17.74
C GLY A 253 -1.06 7.04 -18.68
N THR A 254 -1.19 6.78 -19.98
CA THR A 254 -0.32 7.35 -21.03
C THR A 254 -1.06 7.81 -22.29
N ASN A 255 -2.40 7.90 -22.24
CA ASN A 255 -3.19 8.37 -23.38
C ASN A 255 -2.90 9.86 -23.63
N LYS A 256 -2.65 10.26 -24.88
CA LYS A 256 -2.28 11.65 -25.23
C LYS A 256 -3.47 12.53 -25.62
N ASP A 257 -4.62 11.92 -25.87
CA ASP A 257 -5.82 12.58 -26.38
C ASP A 257 -6.88 12.78 -25.30
N VAL A 258 -6.97 11.84 -24.36
CA VAL A 258 -7.97 11.82 -23.29
C VAL A 258 -7.31 11.96 -21.93
N ALA A 259 -7.72 12.96 -21.16
CA ALA A 259 -7.33 13.11 -19.76
C ALA A 259 -8.53 13.08 -18.81
N VAL A 260 -8.29 12.71 -17.55
CA VAL A 260 -9.27 12.81 -16.47
C VAL A 260 -8.63 13.50 -15.27
N ILE A 261 -9.32 14.47 -14.68
CA ILE A 261 -8.89 15.13 -13.44
C ILE A 261 -9.64 14.50 -12.28
N ILE A 262 -8.93 13.91 -11.31
CA ILE A 262 -9.53 13.50 -10.04
C ILE A 262 -9.26 14.58 -9.00
N VAL A 263 -10.32 15.22 -8.52
CA VAL A 263 -10.26 16.09 -7.35
C VAL A 263 -10.57 15.25 -6.12
N HIS A 264 -9.50 14.95 -5.38
CA HIS A 264 -9.53 14.07 -4.20
C HIS A 264 -10.37 14.62 -3.05
N ASP A 265 -10.68 13.76 -2.08
CA ASP A 265 -11.35 14.13 -0.84
C ASP A 265 -10.39 14.77 0.18
N LEU A 266 -10.83 14.89 1.44
CA LEU A 266 -10.06 15.53 2.51
C LEU A 266 -8.73 14.80 2.83
N PHE A 267 -8.58 13.51 2.46
CA PHE A 267 -7.37 12.73 2.74
C PHE A 267 -6.21 13.05 1.78
N GLY A 268 -6.50 13.78 0.70
CA GLY A 268 -5.47 14.27 -0.19
C GLY A 268 -5.07 13.30 -1.31
N TRP A 269 -4.30 13.82 -2.26
CA TRP A 269 -3.77 13.08 -3.41
C TRP A 269 -2.77 11.97 -3.04
N THR A 270 -2.25 11.97 -1.81
CA THR A 270 -1.36 10.93 -1.28
C THR A 270 -2.11 9.74 -0.69
N PHE A 271 -3.43 9.84 -0.53
CA PHE A 271 -4.23 8.73 -0.02
C PHE A 271 -4.23 7.58 -1.03
N ASN A 272 -3.94 6.36 -0.54
CA ASN A 272 -3.72 5.20 -1.42
C ASN A 272 -4.96 4.86 -2.25
N ASN A 273 -6.16 4.90 -1.66
CA ASN A 273 -7.38 4.53 -2.37
C ASN A 273 -7.66 5.49 -3.54
N THR A 274 -7.37 6.79 -3.36
CA THR A 274 -7.46 7.79 -4.42
C THR A 274 -6.55 7.45 -5.60
N ARG A 275 -5.34 6.95 -5.34
CA ARG A 275 -4.38 6.57 -6.39
C ARG A 275 -4.79 5.27 -7.07
N ILE A 276 -5.30 4.30 -6.32
CA ILE A 276 -5.84 3.05 -6.87
C ILE A 276 -7.01 3.34 -7.82
N LEU A 277 -7.92 4.25 -7.43
CA LEU A 277 -9.00 4.69 -8.31
C LEU A 277 -8.49 5.39 -9.56
N ALA A 278 -7.44 6.21 -9.43
CA ALA A 278 -6.80 6.85 -10.57
C ALA A 278 -6.19 5.83 -11.54
N ASP A 279 -5.51 4.81 -11.03
CA ASP A 279 -4.96 3.71 -11.82
C ASP A 279 -6.06 2.91 -12.53
N HIS A 280 -7.12 2.58 -11.80
CA HIS A 280 -8.25 1.84 -12.34
C HIS A 280 -8.95 2.61 -13.46
N LEU A 281 -9.27 3.89 -13.22
CA LEU A 281 -9.90 4.76 -14.22
C LEU A 281 -9.00 4.92 -15.45
N ALA A 282 -7.69 5.15 -15.26
CA ALA A 282 -6.75 5.29 -16.37
C ALA A 282 -6.77 4.07 -17.29
N GLN A 283 -6.80 2.88 -16.70
CA GLN A 283 -6.85 1.61 -17.42
C GLN A 283 -8.21 1.36 -18.07
N GLU A 284 -9.31 1.54 -17.33
CA GLU A 284 -10.66 1.17 -17.77
C GLU A 284 -11.14 2.04 -18.93
N VAL A 285 -10.92 3.36 -18.85
CA VAL A 285 -11.37 4.30 -19.89
C VAL A 285 -10.26 4.68 -20.88
N ASN A 286 -9.07 4.07 -20.75
CA ASN A 286 -7.88 4.36 -21.55
C ASN A 286 -7.60 5.88 -21.61
N ALA A 287 -7.30 6.49 -20.46
CA ALA A 287 -7.04 7.91 -20.31
C ALA A 287 -5.74 8.16 -19.53
N THR A 288 -5.22 9.39 -19.57
CA THR A 288 -4.23 9.85 -18.59
C THR A 288 -4.94 10.57 -17.45
N VAL A 289 -4.90 9.99 -16.26
CA VAL A 289 -5.57 10.49 -15.06
C VAL A 289 -4.60 11.33 -14.23
N TYR A 290 -5.06 12.50 -13.77
CA TYR A 290 -4.31 13.47 -12.99
C TYR A 290 -5.00 13.69 -11.63
N VAL A 291 -4.27 13.51 -10.54
CA VAL A 291 -4.72 13.79 -9.16
C VAL A 291 -3.89 14.94 -8.56
N PRO A 292 -4.28 16.21 -8.76
CA PRO A 292 -3.56 17.37 -8.23
C PRO A 292 -3.53 17.44 -6.69
N ASP A 293 -2.44 17.99 -6.15
CA ASP A 293 -2.18 18.26 -4.74
C ASP A 293 -2.75 19.63 -4.36
N PHE A 294 -3.98 19.65 -3.86
CA PHE A 294 -4.58 20.85 -3.30
C PHE A 294 -4.17 21.12 -1.84
N ARG A 295 -3.07 20.50 -1.36
CA ARG A 295 -2.41 20.78 -0.07
C ARG A 295 -3.33 20.62 1.15
N MET A 296 -4.06 19.49 1.22
CA MET A 296 -5.03 19.19 2.28
C MET A 296 -4.41 18.63 3.59
N GLY A 297 -3.10 18.35 3.63
CA GLY A 297 -2.46 17.58 4.71
C GLY A 297 -2.08 18.31 6.01
N GLU A 298 -2.46 19.58 6.24
CA GLU A 298 -2.12 20.30 7.47
C GLU A 298 -3.29 20.28 8.48
N PHE A 299 -3.13 19.51 9.57
CA PHE A 299 -4.11 19.28 10.66
C PHE A 299 -4.35 20.51 11.57
N ASP A 300 -4.93 21.58 11.01
CA ASP A 300 -5.60 22.65 11.76
C ASP A 300 -6.93 22.93 11.05
N LEU A 301 -8.06 22.48 11.62
CA LEU A 301 -9.40 22.56 11.02
C LEU A 301 -9.84 24.01 10.71
N GLY A 302 -9.46 24.99 11.53
CA GLY A 302 -9.84 26.40 11.32
C GLY A 302 -9.02 27.06 10.21
N ALA A 303 -7.70 26.83 10.21
CA ALA A 303 -6.83 27.28 9.14
C ALA A 303 -7.08 26.50 7.82
N PHE A 304 -7.52 25.25 7.92
CA PHE A 304 -7.87 24.37 6.80
C PHE A 304 -8.99 24.95 5.94
N PHE A 305 -10.14 25.29 6.52
CA PHE A 305 -11.25 25.86 5.75
C PHE A 305 -10.90 27.20 5.09
N LYS A 306 -10.06 28.01 5.74
CA LYS A 306 -9.59 29.27 5.17
C LYS A 306 -8.64 29.06 3.97
N ARG A 307 -7.65 28.16 4.12
CA ARG A 307 -6.66 27.82 3.07
C ARG A 307 -7.27 27.05 1.91
N ASN A 308 -8.33 26.30 2.14
CA ASN A 308 -8.97 25.45 1.14
C ASN A 308 -10.35 25.97 0.69
N SER A 309 -10.64 27.24 0.97
CA SER A 309 -11.86 27.90 0.50
C SER A 309 -11.91 27.97 -1.03
N LYS A 310 -13.13 28.06 -1.58
CA LYS A 310 -13.36 28.20 -3.02
C LYS A 310 -12.57 29.36 -3.63
N THR A 311 -12.51 30.49 -2.93
CA THR A 311 -11.77 31.68 -3.37
C THR A 311 -10.27 31.42 -3.54
N VAL A 312 -9.69 30.58 -2.68
CA VAL A 312 -8.25 30.25 -2.73
C VAL A 312 -7.98 29.17 -3.78
N ARG A 313 -8.82 28.12 -3.85
CA ARG A 313 -8.55 26.94 -4.69
C ARG A 313 -9.06 27.05 -6.12
N ARG A 314 -10.11 27.83 -6.38
CA ARG A 314 -10.67 28.00 -7.73
C ARG A 314 -9.63 28.49 -8.75
N PRO A 315 -8.78 29.50 -8.47
CA PRO A 315 -7.76 29.93 -9.44
C PRO A 315 -6.71 28.87 -9.74
N GLU A 316 -6.36 28.01 -8.77
CA GLU A 316 -5.41 26.92 -8.98
C GLU A 316 -6.05 25.81 -9.83
N LEU A 317 -7.29 25.43 -9.49
CA LEU A 317 -8.08 24.44 -10.20
C LEU A 317 -8.32 24.82 -11.68
N VAL A 318 -8.73 26.06 -11.94
CA VAL A 318 -8.97 26.58 -13.31
C VAL A 318 -7.68 26.56 -14.11
N ARG A 319 -6.57 27.07 -13.57
CA ARG A 319 -5.26 27.06 -14.24
C ARG A 319 -4.77 25.65 -14.55
N PHE A 320 -5.03 24.71 -13.65
CA PHE A 320 -4.71 23.29 -13.86
C PHE A 320 -5.49 22.73 -15.04
N ALA A 321 -6.80 22.94 -15.08
CA ALA A 321 -7.65 22.47 -16.17
C ALA A 321 -7.33 23.17 -17.50
N GLU A 322 -7.03 24.48 -17.52
CA GLU A 322 -6.54 25.21 -18.69
C GLU A 322 -5.25 24.61 -19.24
N THR A 323 -4.32 24.26 -18.35
CA THR A 323 -3.05 23.63 -18.72
C THR A 323 -3.30 22.29 -19.41
N LEU A 324 -4.16 21.44 -18.85
CA LEU A 324 -4.52 20.18 -19.50
C LEU A 324 -5.31 20.41 -20.80
N ARG A 325 -6.22 21.39 -20.83
CA ARG A 325 -7.04 21.67 -22.01
C ARG A 325 -6.20 22.04 -23.22
N SER A 326 -5.06 22.70 -23.01
CA SER A 326 -4.09 23.01 -24.07
C SER A 326 -3.40 21.78 -24.68
N SER A 327 -3.37 20.65 -23.96
CA SER A 327 -2.58 19.46 -24.31
C SER A 327 -3.43 18.24 -24.69
N PHE A 328 -4.70 18.22 -24.32
CA PHE A 328 -5.61 17.09 -24.55
C PHE A 328 -6.79 17.51 -25.44
N SER A 329 -7.36 16.56 -26.17
CA SER A 329 -8.55 16.79 -27.01
C SER A 329 -9.86 16.49 -26.27
N ARG A 330 -9.85 15.61 -25.27
CA ARG A 330 -10.98 15.33 -24.36
C ARG A 330 -10.54 15.32 -22.90
N ILE A 331 -11.30 15.95 -22.01
CA ILE A 331 -11.04 16.01 -20.58
C ILE A 331 -12.31 15.71 -19.79
N GLY A 332 -12.28 14.71 -18.92
CA GLY A 332 -13.29 14.52 -17.87
C GLY A 332 -12.79 15.03 -16.51
N ALA A 333 -13.70 15.29 -15.57
CA ALA A 333 -13.34 15.53 -14.17
C ALA A 333 -14.22 14.71 -13.21
N VAL A 334 -13.59 14.10 -12.20
CA VAL A 334 -14.24 13.30 -11.16
C VAL A 334 -13.94 13.90 -9.80
N GLY A 335 -14.97 14.16 -9.00
CA GLY A 335 -14.84 14.83 -7.70
C GLY A 335 -15.41 14.01 -6.55
N TYR A 336 -14.64 13.86 -5.47
CA TYR A 336 -15.06 13.14 -4.25
C TYR A 336 -15.11 14.10 -3.06
N CYS A 337 -16.22 14.13 -2.29
CA CYS A 337 -16.35 15.02 -1.11
C CYS A 337 -16.03 16.47 -1.48
N PHE A 338 -14.92 17.02 -0.97
CA PHE A 338 -14.38 18.35 -1.31
C PHE A 338 -14.26 18.57 -2.82
N GLY A 339 -13.95 17.53 -3.59
CA GLY A 339 -13.88 17.62 -5.04
C GLY A 339 -15.21 17.90 -5.74
N GLY A 340 -16.35 17.78 -5.04
CA GLY A 340 -17.69 17.99 -5.60
C GLY A 340 -17.92 19.40 -6.14
N TRP A 341 -17.78 20.43 -5.31
CA TRP A 341 -17.90 21.82 -5.78
C TRP A 341 -16.87 22.14 -6.87
N ALA A 342 -15.67 21.56 -6.78
CA ALA A 342 -14.57 21.81 -7.70
C ALA A 342 -14.90 21.34 -9.12
N VAL A 343 -15.41 20.11 -9.28
CA VAL A 343 -15.76 19.61 -10.62
C VAL A 343 -17.00 20.33 -11.18
N PHE A 344 -17.98 20.70 -10.36
CA PHE A 344 -19.07 21.58 -10.80
C PHE A 344 -18.58 22.94 -11.27
N ASN A 345 -17.56 23.50 -10.60
CA ASN A 345 -16.92 24.72 -11.05
C ASN A 345 -16.27 24.56 -12.42
N LEU A 346 -15.51 23.48 -12.64
CA LEU A 346 -14.87 23.19 -13.93
C LEU A 346 -15.88 22.96 -15.06
N GLY A 347 -17.03 22.37 -14.76
CA GLY A 347 -18.11 22.10 -15.72
C GLY A 347 -19.02 23.29 -16.03
N ALA A 348 -18.76 24.47 -15.46
CA ALA A 348 -19.59 25.67 -15.66
C ALA A 348 -19.60 26.14 -17.13
N LYS A 349 -20.76 26.64 -17.59
CA LYS A 349 -21.01 27.06 -18.99
C LYS A 349 -19.97 28.02 -19.55
N GLU A 350 -19.50 28.95 -18.71
CA GLU A 350 -18.58 30.01 -19.12
C GLU A 350 -17.12 29.55 -19.24
N LEU A 351 -16.74 28.40 -18.67
CA LEU A 351 -15.34 27.98 -18.62
C LEU A 351 -14.93 27.11 -19.80
N SER A 352 -15.78 26.16 -20.21
CA SER A 352 -15.49 25.22 -21.32
C SER A 352 -14.13 24.50 -21.17
N LEU A 353 -13.75 24.11 -19.94
CA LEU A 353 -12.44 23.50 -19.64
C LEU A 353 -12.45 21.96 -19.60
N VAL A 354 -13.62 21.36 -19.37
CA VAL A 354 -13.82 19.92 -19.35
C VAL A 354 -15.04 19.56 -20.21
N ASP A 355 -15.13 18.32 -20.67
CA ASP A 355 -16.17 17.83 -21.57
C ASP A 355 -17.27 17.06 -20.82
N CYS A 356 -16.99 16.58 -19.61
CA CYS A 356 -17.97 15.97 -18.71
C CYS A 356 -17.47 15.97 -17.27
N ILE A 357 -18.40 15.84 -16.31
CA ILE A 357 -18.08 15.70 -14.89
C ILE A 357 -18.82 14.54 -14.24
N SER A 358 -18.23 13.96 -13.20
CA SER A 358 -18.89 13.05 -12.26
C SER A 358 -18.52 13.44 -10.83
N THR A 359 -19.45 13.33 -9.89
CA THR A 359 -19.14 13.53 -8.47
C THR A 359 -19.78 12.48 -7.59
N SER A 360 -19.07 12.09 -6.52
CA SER A 360 -19.59 11.25 -5.45
C SER A 360 -19.65 12.04 -4.14
N HIS A 361 -20.83 12.01 -3.50
CA HIS A 361 -21.08 12.64 -2.19
C HIS A 361 -20.50 14.07 -2.08
N PRO A 362 -20.93 15.02 -2.93
CA PRO A 362 -20.28 16.32 -3.07
C PRO A 362 -20.39 17.18 -1.81
N SER A 363 -19.31 17.90 -1.47
CA SER A 363 -19.27 18.88 -0.39
C SER A 363 -19.18 20.31 -0.90
N PHE A 364 -19.70 21.25 -0.11
CA PHE A 364 -19.70 22.69 -0.39
C PHE A 364 -20.35 23.08 -1.73
N LEU A 365 -21.23 22.24 -2.28
CA LEU A 365 -21.90 22.53 -3.54
C LEU A 365 -23.04 23.54 -3.33
N GLU A 366 -23.11 24.56 -4.17
CA GLU A 366 -24.14 25.61 -4.12
C GLU A 366 -25.15 25.49 -5.27
N LYS A 367 -26.34 26.07 -5.08
CA LYS A 367 -27.43 26.01 -6.07
C LYS A 367 -27.01 26.65 -7.39
N GLU A 368 -26.29 27.76 -7.31
CA GLU A 368 -25.79 28.51 -8.45
C GLU A 368 -24.83 27.67 -9.30
N GLU A 369 -23.98 26.86 -8.67
CA GLU A 369 -23.03 25.96 -9.36
C GLU A 369 -23.78 24.84 -10.12
N ILE A 370 -24.85 24.31 -9.54
CA ILE A 370 -25.72 23.32 -10.17
C ILE A 370 -26.46 23.92 -11.38
N ALA A 371 -27.04 25.11 -11.21
CA ALA A 371 -27.80 25.79 -12.26
C ALA A 371 -26.93 26.23 -13.46
N ASN A 372 -25.65 26.49 -13.19
CA ASN A 372 -24.70 27.00 -14.17
C ASN A 372 -23.91 25.90 -14.91
N ILE A 373 -24.25 24.62 -14.72
CA ILE A 373 -23.55 23.54 -15.39
C ILE A 373 -23.75 23.57 -16.91
N GLY A 374 -22.66 23.38 -17.67
CA GLY A 374 -22.65 23.46 -19.13
C GLY A 374 -22.25 22.16 -19.84
N VAL A 375 -21.91 21.12 -19.08
CA VAL A 375 -21.36 19.86 -19.60
C VAL A 375 -22.15 18.66 -19.06
N PRO A 376 -22.15 17.52 -19.77
CA PRO A 376 -22.69 16.26 -19.26
C PRO A 376 -22.24 15.96 -17.82
N THR A 377 -23.18 15.62 -16.94
CA THR A 377 -22.94 15.57 -15.49
C THR A 377 -23.52 14.33 -14.82
N GLN A 378 -22.71 13.62 -14.05
CA GLN A 378 -23.15 12.52 -13.19
C GLN A 378 -23.06 12.92 -11.70
N ILE A 379 -24.09 12.57 -10.92
CA ILE A 379 -24.07 12.68 -9.46
C ILE A 379 -24.34 11.30 -8.84
N LEU A 380 -23.39 10.83 -8.02
CA LEU A 380 -23.51 9.64 -7.18
C LEU A 380 -23.83 10.10 -5.75
N ALA A 381 -25.12 10.10 -5.43
CA ALA A 381 -25.68 10.69 -4.21
C ALA A 381 -25.93 9.62 -3.13
N PRO A 382 -25.28 9.69 -1.96
CA PRO A 382 -25.62 8.83 -0.84
C PRO A 382 -26.95 9.29 -0.20
N GLU A 383 -27.64 8.39 0.50
CA GLU A 383 -28.87 8.74 1.23
C GLU A 383 -28.61 9.77 2.33
N PHE A 384 -27.64 9.51 3.20
CA PHE A 384 -27.33 10.35 4.37
C PHE A 384 -26.10 11.22 4.10
N ASP A 385 -26.33 12.50 3.80
CA ASP A 385 -25.24 13.44 3.54
C ASP A 385 -25.52 14.80 4.19
N PRO A 386 -24.71 15.22 5.18
CA PRO A 386 -24.85 16.54 5.80
C PRO A 386 -24.36 17.68 4.89
N GLN A 387 -23.59 17.38 3.85
CA GLN A 387 -23.06 18.36 2.90
C GLN A 387 -23.94 18.47 1.65
N PHE A 388 -24.32 17.33 1.06
CA PHE A 388 -25.29 17.28 -0.04
C PHE A 388 -26.71 17.05 0.50
N THR A 389 -27.25 18.11 1.09
CA THR A 389 -28.50 18.06 1.86
C THR A 389 -29.70 17.61 1.00
N PRO A 390 -30.79 17.13 1.62
CA PRO A 390 -32.02 16.80 0.90
C PRO A 390 -32.53 17.94 0.01
N GLU A 391 -32.39 19.19 0.45
CA GLU A 391 -32.78 20.37 -0.32
C GLU A 391 -31.90 20.58 -1.56
N LEU A 392 -30.58 20.38 -1.44
CA LEU A 392 -29.66 20.45 -2.57
C LEU A 392 -29.87 19.28 -3.55
N LYS A 393 -30.15 18.07 -3.05
CA LYS A 393 -30.50 16.90 -3.86
C LYS A 393 -31.79 17.14 -4.65
N ALA A 394 -32.83 17.66 -4.00
CA ALA A 394 -34.09 18.00 -4.64
C ALA A 394 -33.88 19.08 -5.71
N TYR A 395 -33.14 20.14 -5.37
CA TYR A 395 -32.81 21.22 -6.29
C TYR A 395 -32.02 20.72 -7.51
N ALA A 396 -31.03 19.83 -7.32
CA ALA A 396 -30.28 19.24 -8.44
C ALA A 396 -31.18 18.45 -9.39
N ASN A 397 -32.08 17.63 -8.85
CA ASN A 397 -33.02 16.85 -9.64
C ASN A 397 -34.06 17.72 -10.37
N GLU A 398 -34.40 18.89 -9.82
CA GLU A 398 -35.27 19.86 -10.48
C GLU A 398 -34.53 20.61 -11.61
N VAL A 399 -33.32 21.09 -11.32
CA VAL A 399 -32.62 22.06 -12.17
C VAL A 399 -31.78 21.42 -13.26
N LEU A 400 -31.06 20.33 -13.00
CA LEU A 400 -30.20 19.69 -14.00
C LEU A 400 -30.95 19.34 -15.30
N PRO A 401 -32.18 18.77 -15.27
CA PRO A 401 -32.95 18.51 -16.48
C PRO A 401 -33.27 19.77 -17.30
N MET A 402 -33.38 20.93 -16.64
CA MET A 402 -33.70 22.21 -17.29
C MET A 402 -32.47 22.87 -17.94
N THR A 403 -31.25 22.42 -17.62
CA THR A 403 -30.02 23.03 -18.15
C THR A 403 -29.73 22.66 -19.61
N GLY A 404 -30.35 21.59 -20.11
CA GLY A 404 -30.16 21.08 -21.48
C GLY A 404 -28.92 20.20 -21.67
N VAL A 405 -28.16 19.91 -20.62
CA VAL A 405 -27.02 18.98 -20.66
C VAL A 405 -27.48 17.54 -20.38
N ALA A 406 -26.74 16.55 -20.87
CA ALA A 406 -26.97 15.16 -20.49
C ALA A 406 -26.66 14.98 -18.99
N TYR A 407 -27.50 14.27 -18.25
CA TYR A 407 -27.24 14.03 -16.83
C TYR A 407 -27.54 12.58 -16.43
N ASP A 408 -26.83 12.10 -15.41
CA ASP A 408 -27.08 10.83 -14.73
C ASP A 408 -27.10 11.08 -13.22
N TYR A 409 -28.19 10.68 -12.55
CA TYR A 409 -28.32 10.83 -11.11
C TYR A 409 -28.53 9.44 -10.50
N GLN A 410 -27.53 8.97 -9.77
CA GLN A 410 -27.59 7.68 -9.10
C GLN A 410 -27.72 7.91 -7.60
N TYR A 411 -28.82 7.44 -7.05
CA TYR A 411 -29.08 7.48 -5.62
C TYR A 411 -28.71 6.15 -4.98
N PHE A 412 -27.93 6.19 -3.90
CA PHE A 412 -27.45 5.02 -3.17
C PHE A 412 -28.08 4.95 -1.77
N PRO A 413 -29.16 4.17 -1.60
CA PRO A 413 -29.81 3.98 -0.30
C PRO A 413 -28.85 3.39 0.73
N GLY A 414 -28.95 3.85 1.98
CA GLY A 414 -28.16 3.37 3.12
C GLY A 414 -26.70 3.83 3.16
N LEU A 415 -26.20 4.49 2.11
CA LEU A 415 -24.84 5.00 2.09
C LEU A 415 -24.76 6.39 2.74
N GLU A 416 -23.61 6.67 3.34
CA GLU A 416 -23.31 7.94 4.00
C GLU A 416 -22.21 8.72 3.25
N HIS A 417 -21.94 9.94 3.70
CA HIS A 417 -20.88 10.78 3.15
C HIS A 417 -19.50 10.08 3.23
N GLY A 418 -18.77 10.00 2.10
CA GLY A 418 -17.45 9.36 2.02
C GLY A 418 -17.44 7.91 1.51
N PHE A 419 -18.60 7.36 1.13
CA PHE A 419 -18.74 5.94 0.72
C PHE A 419 -17.90 5.53 -0.49
N ALA A 420 -17.50 6.47 -1.35
CA ALA A 420 -16.92 6.15 -2.67
C ALA A 420 -15.39 6.01 -2.67
N ILE A 421 -14.73 6.30 -1.54
CA ILE A 421 -13.26 6.32 -1.43
C ILE A 421 -12.74 5.36 -0.35
N ARG A 422 -13.52 5.08 0.69
CA ARG A 422 -13.09 4.25 1.84
C ARG A 422 -13.37 2.76 1.59
N GLY A 423 -12.40 1.90 1.88
CA GLY A 423 -12.62 0.44 1.98
C GLY A 423 -13.12 0.07 3.37
N ASP A 424 -13.78 -1.09 3.52
CA ASP A 424 -14.24 -1.57 4.83
C ASP A 424 -13.05 -2.13 5.64
N GLU A 425 -12.69 -1.49 6.76
CA GLU A 425 -11.64 -1.98 7.69
C GLU A 425 -12.27 -2.80 8.84
N ILE A 426 -12.03 -4.11 8.86
CA ILE A 426 -12.50 -5.03 9.92
C ILE A 426 -11.59 -4.95 11.17
N LEU A 427 -10.27 -4.84 10.97
CA LEU A 427 -9.29 -4.73 12.05
C LEU A 427 -8.55 -3.40 11.91
N ASP A 428 -8.42 -2.70 13.03
CA ASP A 428 -7.51 -1.57 13.20
C ASP A 428 -6.07 -2.07 13.45
N ALA A 429 -5.19 -1.20 13.94
CA ALA A 429 -3.82 -1.57 14.30
C ALA A 429 -3.70 -2.55 15.49
N TYR A 430 -4.80 -2.84 16.19
CA TYR A 430 -4.80 -3.56 17.47
C TYR A 430 -5.66 -4.83 17.46
N GLY A 431 -6.56 -4.99 16.50
CA GLY A 431 -7.37 -6.21 16.34
C GLY A 431 -6.55 -7.43 15.93
N HIS A 432 -7.10 -8.63 16.10
CA HIS A 432 -6.38 -9.89 15.88
C HIS A 432 -7.29 -11.05 15.46
N LEU A 433 -6.71 -11.96 14.67
CA LEU A 433 -7.34 -13.20 14.20
C LEU A 433 -6.48 -14.39 14.63
N SER A 434 -7.12 -15.43 15.13
CA SER A 434 -6.48 -16.73 15.35
C SER A 434 -7.26 -17.86 14.67
N PHE A 435 -6.59 -18.99 14.50
CA PHE A 435 -7.22 -20.22 14.05
C PHE A 435 -6.65 -21.45 14.76
N ARG A 436 -7.49 -22.44 15.01
CA ARG A 436 -7.06 -23.72 15.61
C ARG A 436 -6.16 -24.46 14.63
N HIS A 437 -5.08 -25.07 15.13
CA HIS A 437 -4.17 -25.83 14.27
C HIS A 437 -4.93 -27.03 13.65
N PRO A 438 -4.84 -27.26 12.33
CA PRO A 438 -5.67 -28.25 11.63
C PRO A 438 -5.38 -29.71 12.02
N VAL A 439 -4.16 -29.99 12.49
CA VAL A 439 -3.72 -31.33 12.94
C VAL A 439 -3.69 -31.49 14.47
N HIS A 440 -3.41 -30.43 15.23
CA HIS A 440 -3.17 -30.44 16.67
C HIS A 440 -4.25 -29.61 17.35
N SER A 441 -5.36 -30.24 17.75
CA SER A 441 -6.52 -29.52 18.29
C SER A 441 -6.24 -28.80 19.60
N ASP A 442 -5.19 -29.18 20.32
CA ASP A 442 -4.66 -28.57 21.53
C ASP A 442 -3.78 -27.35 21.27
N VAL A 443 -3.60 -26.95 20.01
CA VAL A 443 -2.80 -25.80 19.57
C VAL A 443 -3.64 -24.85 18.72
N PHE A 444 -3.39 -23.55 18.85
CA PHE A 444 -3.91 -22.51 17.96
C PHE A 444 -2.81 -21.58 17.47
N ILE A 445 -3.03 -20.94 16.33
CA ILE A 445 -2.07 -20.09 15.63
C ILE A 445 -2.59 -18.66 15.60
N MET A 446 -1.73 -17.70 15.90
CA MET A 446 -2.02 -16.27 15.82
C MET A 446 -0.74 -15.50 15.48
N SER A 447 -0.85 -14.31 14.89
CA SER A 447 0.34 -13.48 14.66
C SER A 447 0.97 -13.00 15.97
N ARG A 448 2.27 -12.69 15.90
CA ARG A 448 2.96 -11.90 16.92
C ARG A 448 2.33 -10.51 17.06
N SER A 449 2.63 -9.83 18.16
CA SER A 449 2.11 -8.50 18.49
C SER A 449 2.63 -7.42 17.54
N VAL A 450 1.99 -7.28 16.38
CA VAL A 450 2.19 -6.22 15.38
C VAL A 450 0.85 -5.74 14.83
N ALA A 451 0.83 -4.65 14.08
CA ALA A 451 -0.37 -4.28 13.34
C ALA A 451 -0.72 -5.37 12.30
N PRO A 452 -2.00 -5.77 12.15
CA PRO A 452 -2.39 -6.83 11.21
C PRO A 452 -1.88 -6.60 9.78
N GLY A 453 -1.88 -5.36 9.31
CA GLY A 453 -1.43 -5.00 7.96
C GLY A 453 0.07 -5.21 7.69
N VAL A 454 0.90 -5.49 8.71
CA VAL A 454 2.34 -5.75 8.53
C VAL A 454 2.73 -7.22 8.71
N VAL A 455 1.77 -8.11 9.02
CA VAL A 455 1.99 -9.55 9.04
C VAL A 455 2.27 -10.00 7.62
N SER A 456 3.41 -10.65 7.38
CA SER A 456 3.91 -10.85 6.02
C SER A 456 4.40 -12.26 5.69
N SER A 457 4.61 -13.07 6.72
CA SER A 457 5.21 -14.40 6.56
C SER A 457 4.75 -15.36 7.65
N PRO A 458 4.92 -16.68 7.44
CA PRO A 458 4.74 -17.66 8.52
C PRO A 458 5.62 -17.39 9.75
N ALA A 459 6.76 -16.70 9.60
CA ALA A 459 7.61 -16.33 10.73
C ALA A 459 7.00 -15.24 11.63
N ASP A 460 5.95 -14.56 11.17
CA ASP A 460 5.16 -13.65 11.99
C ASP A 460 4.07 -14.40 12.80
N LEU A 461 3.89 -15.71 12.60
CA LEU A 461 2.91 -16.53 13.30
C LEU A 461 3.55 -17.25 14.50
N ILE A 462 2.76 -17.42 15.55
CA ILE A 462 3.13 -18.12 16.77
C ILE A 462 2.07 -19.19 17.05
N GLU A 463 2.55 -20.38 17.40
CA GLU A 463 1.72 -21.46 17.92
C GLU A 463 1.58 -21.33 19.43
N TYR A 464 0.36 -21.42 19.93
CA TYR A 464 0.00 -21.34 21.34
C TYR A 464 -0.74 -22.60 21.76
N ARG A 465 -0.48 -23.07 22.98
CA ARG A 465 -1.30 -24.13 23.58
C ARG A 465 -2.67 -23.57 23.94
N VAL A 466 -3.73 -24.33 23.66
CA VAL A 466 -5.11 -23.98 24.02
C VAL A 466 -5.31 -23.95 25.54
N ASP A 467 -4.54 -24.75 26.28
CA ASP A 467 -4.72 -24.92 27.73
C ASP A 467 -4.35 -23.68 28.56
N ASP A 468 -3.22 -23.04 28.26
CA ASP A 468 -2.67 -21.93 29.05
C ASP A 468 -2.43 -20.65 28.21
N ALA A 469 -2.70 -20.71 26.91
CA ALA A 469 -2.40 -19.65 25.94
C ALA A 469 -0.92 -19.24 25.91
N GLU A 470 -0.03 -20.11 26.39
CA GLU A 470 1.40 -19.90 26.31
C GLU A 470 1.94 -20.46 25.00
N PRO A 471 3.00 -19.84 24.45
CA PRO A 471 3.61 -20.33 23.22
C PRO A 471 4.06 -21.78 23.35
N VAL A 472 3.91 -22.55 22.27
CA VAL A 472 4.45 -23.92 22.17
C VAL A 472 5.98 -23.87 22.25
N GLU A 473 6.61 -22.87 21.61
CA GLU A 473 8.05 -22.63 21.68
C GLU A 473 8.39 -21.51 22.68
N GLU A 474 9.20 -21.82 23.69
CA GLU A 474 9.64 -20.85 24.71
C GLU A 474 10.41 -19.65 24.13
N THR A 475 11.08 -19.85 22.98
CA THR A 475 11.85 -18.80 22.27
C THR A 475 11.02 -17.97 21.29
N SER A 476 9.69 -18.12 21.30
CA SER A 476 8.79 -17.42 20.40
C SER A 476 8.83 -15.90 20.56
N LEU A 477 8.36 -15.21 19.51
CA LEU A 477 8.22 -13.76 19.50
C LEU A 477 7.13 -13.30 20.48
N LYS A 478 7.12 -12.01 20.84
CA LYS A 478 6.09 -11.46 21.73
C LYS A 478 4.71 -11.54 21.06
N GLY A 479 3.78 -12.28 21.68
CA GLY A 479 2.37 -12.36 21.31
C GLY A 479 1.51 -11.20 21.80
N TYR A 480 0.28 -11.10 21.29
CA TYR A 480 -0.72 -10.19 21.86
C TYR A 480 -1.04 -10.56 23.33
N GLU A 481 -1.34 -9.54 24.15
CA GLU A 481 -1.75 -9.76 25.54
C GLU A 481 -3.12 -10.44 25.62
N GLU A 482 -4.01 -10.15 24.66
CA GLU A 482 -5.38 -10.65 24.61
C GLU A 482 -5.53 -12.03 23.98
N ARG A 483 -4.42 -12.77 23.82
CA ARG A 483 -4.45 -14.16 23.34
C ARG A 483 -5.34 -15.09 24.18
N ARG A 484 -5.67 -14.69 25.41
CA ARG A 484 -6.58 -15.39 26.32
C ARG A 484 -8.06 -15.30 25.89
N ILE A 485 -8.43 -14.33 25.06
CA ILE A 485 -9.74 -14.34 24.37
C ILE A 485 -9.86 -15.63 23.54
N HIS A 486 -8.82 -15.92 22.74
CA HIS A 486 -8.81 -17.01 21.78
C HIS A 486 -8.69 -18.37 22.45
N SER A 487 -7.73 -18.54 23.38
CA SER A 487 -7.50 -19.81 24.06
C SER A 487 -8.72 -20.31 24.81
N GLU A 488 -9.39 -19.44 25.59
CA GLU A 488 -10.52 -19.84 26.41
C GLU A 488 -11.75 -20.17 25.57
N ILE A 489 -11.93 -19.48 24.43
CA ILE A 489 -12.95 -19.84 23.44
C ILE A 489 -12.64 -21.23 22.86
N TYR A 490 -11.40 -21.48 22.41
CA TYR A 490 -11.03 -22.79 21.88
C TYR A 490 -11.11 -23.92 22.91
N LYS A 491 -10.76 -23.63 24.16
CA LYS A 491 -10.82 -24.59 25.28
C LYS A 491 -12.27 -24.99 25.57
N ARG A 492 -13.17 -24.01 25.61
CA ARG A 492 -14.59 -24.23 25.92
C ARG A 492 -15.38 -24.82 24.74
N HIS A 493 -15.00 -24.47 23.51
CA HIS A 493 -15.75 -24.81 22.29
C HIS A 493 -14.87 -25.53 21.26
N PRO A 494 -14.76 -26.87 21.33
CA PRO A 494 -13.91 -27.66 20.44
C PRO A 494 -14.24 -27.53 18.94
N ASN A 495 -15.49 -27.21 18.61
CA ASN A 495 -15.96 -27.09 17.22
C ASN A 495 -15.58 -25.76 16.54
N ILE A 496 -15.07 -24.79 17.30
CA ILE A 496 -14.63 -23.50 16.78
C ILE A 496 -13.20 -23.64 16.25
N HIS A 497 -12.97 -23.17 15.03
CA HIS A 497 -11.68 -23.22 14.34
C HIS A 497 -11.10 -21.86 14.02
N ALA A 498 -11.87 -20.77 14.11
CA ALA A 498 -11.37 -19.42 13.93
C ALA A 498 -12.05 -18.43 14.86
N VAL A 499 -11.28 -17.45 15.33
CA VAL A 499 -11.73 -16.38 16.22
C VAL A 499 -11.18 -15.05 15.71
N VAL A 500 -12.05 -14.05 15.60
CA VAL A 500 -11.68 -12.67 15.23
C VAL A 500 -12.08 -11.74 16.36
N HIS A 501 -11.16 -10.88 16.78
CA HIS A 501 -11.40 -9.79 17.72
C HIS A 501 -11.14 -8.44 17.05
N SER A 502 -12.11 -7.54 17.12
CA SER A 502 -12.09 -6.26 16.41
C SER A 502 -12.59 -5.12 17.29
N HIS A 503 -12.04 -3.92 17.07
CA HIS A 503 -12.42 -2.68 17.73
C HIS A 503 -13.32 -1.78 16.85
N SER A 504 -14.14 -2.36 15.97
CA SER A 504 -15.05 -1.61 15.07
C SER A 504 -15.88 -0.56 15.82
N GLU A 505 -15.69 0.71 15.42
CA GLU A 505 -16.39 1.86 15.98
C GLU A 505 -17.89 1.84 15.67
N GLU A 506 -18.31 1.17 14.60
CA GLU A 506 -19.71 0.98 14.22
C GLU A 506 -20.45 0.06 15.18
N VAL A 507 -19.74 -0.90 15.78
CA VAL A 507 -20.30 -1.93 16.66
C VAL A 507 -20.32 -1.47 18.12
N VAL A 508 -19.33 -0.69 18.57
CA VAL A 508 -19.21 -0.20 19.95
C VAL A 508 -20.49 0.46 20.50
N PRO A 509 -21.26 1.29 19.75
CA PRO A 509 -22.52 1.86 20.21
C PRO A 509 -23.53 0.82 20.73
N TYR A 510 -23.60 -0.36 20.11
CA TYR A 510 -24.48 -1.44 20.54
C TYR A 510 -24.00 -2.14 21.82
N ALA A 511 -22.68 -2.13 22.05
CA ALA A 511 -22.10 -2.68 23.27
C ALA A 511 -22.36 -1.81 24.50
N ILE A 512 -22.70 -0.52 24.33
CA ILE A 512 -22.85 0.45 25.44
C ILE A 512 -24.25 1.07 25.57
N SER A 513 -25.09 1.01 24.53
CA SER A 513 -26.41 1.68 24.52
C SER A 513 -27.53 0.89 25.20
N GLY A 514 -27.35 -0.42 25.38
CA GLY A 514 -28.44 -1.32 25.79
C GLY A 514 -29.41 -1.69 24.67
N ILE A 515 -29.21 -1.19 23.45
CA ILE A 515 -29.93 -1.60 22.25
C ILE A 515 -29.24 -2.85 21.69
N PRO A 516 -29.94 -3.99 21.51
CA PRO A 516 -29.34 -5.19 20.95
C PRO A 516 -29.02 -5.01 19.46
N LEU A 517 -27.83 -5.45 19.04
CA LEU A 517 -27.46 -5.55 17.62
C LEU A 517 -28.10 -6.82 17.02
N LYS A 518 -29.16 -6.65 16.24
CA LYS A 518 -30.00 -7.73 15.70
C LYS A 518 -29.81 -7.86 14.19
N ALA A 519 -30.11 -9.04 13.64
CA ALA A 519 -30.03 -9.27 12.21
C ALA A 519 -31.05 -8.41 11.42
N CYS A 520 -30.58 -7.39 10.72
CA CYS A 520 -31.40 -6.49 9.91
C CYS A 520 -31.61 -7.01 8.48
N TYR A 521 -30.76 -7.93 8.01
CA TYR A 521 -30.81 -8.47 6.65
C TYR A 521 -30.12 -9.82 6.54
N HIS A 522 -30.39 -10.53 5.45
CA HIS A 522 -30.03 -11.94 5.27
C HIS A 522 -28.54 -12.26 5.46
N MET A 523 -27.61 -11.35 5.11
CA MET A 523 -26.17 -11.63 5.29
C MET A 523 -25.74 -11.61 6.76
N ALA A 524 -26.48 -10.92 7.62
CA ALA A 524 -26.21 -10.79 9.05
C ALA A 524 -27.04 -11.74 9.93
N ALA A 525 -27.69 -12.72 9.31
CA ALA A 525 -28.54 -13.71 9.98
C ALA A 525 -27.86 -14.48 11.13
N PHE A 526 -26.54 -14.60 11.10
CA PHE A 526 -25.73 -15.25 12.16
C PHE A 526 -25.74 -14.49 13.50
N LEU A 527 -26.19 -13.23 13.53
CA LEU A 527 -26.43 -12.46 14.75
C LEU A 527 -27.69 -12.93 15.51
N GLY A 528 -28.58 -13.67 14.84
CA GLY A 528 -29.84 -14.14 15.39
C GLY A 528 -30.91 -13.05 15.56
N SER A 529 -32.14 -13.48 15.83
CA SER A 529 -33.30 -12.60 16.04
C SER A 529 -33.24 -11.84 17.38
N GLN A 530 -32.56 -12.41 18.36
CA GLN A 530 -32.36 -11.82 19.68
C GLN A 530 -31.16 -10.86 19.70
N GLY A 531 -30.26 -10.97 18.72
CA GLY A 531 -29.07 -10.16 18.57
C GLY A 531 -27.87 -10.71 19.33
N ALA A 532 -26.72 -10.06 19.12
CA ALA A 532 -25.46 -10.45 19.72
C ALA A 532 -25.48 -10.28 21.25
N ALA A 533 -24.83 -11.21 21.97
CA ALA A 533 -24.61 -11.09 23.40
C ALA A 533 -23.68 -9.91 23.72
N VAL A 534 -23.82 -9.31 24.90
CA VAL A 534 -22.91 -8.24 25.38
C VAL A 534 -22.16 -8.74 26.61
N PHE A 535 -20.84 -8.84 26.49
CA PHE A 535 -19.91 -9.11 27.56
C PHE A 535 -19.50 -7.80 28.26
N ASP A 536 -19.58 -7.80 29.59
CA ASP A 536 -19.13 -6.69 30.41
C ASP A 536 -18.04 -7.17 31.38
N ILE A 537 -16.79 -6.89 31.01
CA ILE A 537 -15.61 -7.30 31.78
C ILE A 537 -15.64 -6.80 33.23
N ALA A 538 -16.30 -5.67 33.51
CA ALA A 538 -16.40 -5.13 34.86
C ALA A 538 -17.11 -6.07 35.85
N LYS A 539 -17.94 -6.99 35.35
CA LYS A 539 -18.65 -7.99 36.17
C LYS A 539 -17.81 -9.23 36.48
N HIS A 540 -16.67 -9.39 35.80
CA HIS A 540 -15.88 -10.62 35.82
C HIS A 540 -14.42 -10.41 36.22
N ARG A 541 -13.90 -9.18 36.13
CA ARG A 541 -12.53 -8.85 36.57
C ARG A 541 -12.38 -8.93 38.08
N ASP A 542 -11.17 -9.24 38.52
CA ASP A 542 -10.77 -8.99 39.91
C ASP A 542 -10.79 -7.48 40.17
N PRO A 543 -11.52 -6.99 41.21
CA PRO A 543 -11.52 -5.58 41.58
C PRO A 543 -10.13 -5.00 41.87
N THR A 544 -9.15 -5.82 42.25
CA THR A 544 -7.77 -5.38 42.53
C THR A 544 -6.92 -5.21 41.28
N GLN A 545 -7.34 -5.73 40.13
CA GLN A 545 -6.64 -5.54 38.85
C GLN A 545 -6.99 -4.19 38.21
N GLU A 546 -6.13 -3.70 37.32
CA GLU A 546 -6.40 -2.48 36.56
C GLU A 546 -7.67 -2.64 35.70
N ALA A 547 -8.47 -1.58 35.63
CA ALA A 547 -9.73 -1.55 34.89
C ALA A 547 -9.51 -1.05 33.45
N ASP A 548 -8.59 -1.66 32.72
CA ASP A 548 -8.15 -1.21 31.40
C ASP A 548 -8.92 -1.81 30.23
N MET A 549 -9.99 -2.56 30.54
CA MET A 549 -10.95 -3.16 29.60
C MET A 549 -10.42 -4.36 28.80
N LEU A 550 -9.16 -4.77 28.97
CA LEU A 550 -8.53 -5.84 28.20
C LEU A 550 -8.75 -7.24 28.81
N VAL A 551 -8.97 -8.25 27.94
CA VAL A 551 -9.14 -9.65 28.37
C VAL A 551 -7.79 -10.38 28.30
N ARG A 552 -7.05 -10.37 29.42
CA ARG A 552 -5.64 -10.81 29.47
C ARG A 552 -5.36 -12.05 30.33
N ASN A 553 -6.38 -12.58 31.01
CA ASN A 553 -6.23 -13.72 31.92
C ASN A 553 -7.36 -14.74 31.72
N GLU A 554 -7.16 -15.93 32.29
CA GLU A 554 -8.08 -17.06 32.18
C GLU A 554 -9.47 -16.74 32.72
N GLN A 555 -9.57 -16.03 33.85
CA GLN A 555 -10.86 -15.70 34.47
C GLN A 555 -11.74 -14.84 33.56
N THR A 556 -11.18 -13.77 32.98
CA THR A 556 -11.93 -12.89 32.07
C THR A 556 -12.13 -13.55 30.70
N GLY A 557 -11.17 -14.34 30.21
CA GLY A 557 -11.28 -15.12 28.98
C GLY A 557 -12.37 -16.19 29.05
N GLU A 558 -12.43 -16.96 30.14
CA GLU A 558 -13.46 -18.00 30.36
C GLU A 558 -14.85 -17.37 30.48
N ALA A 559 -14.94 -16.21 31.14
CA ALA A 559 -16.18 -15.45 31.24
C ALA A 559 -16.66 -14.93 29.88
N LEU A 560 -15.76 -14.47 29.02
CA LEU A 560 -16.08 -14.14 27.63
C LEU A 560 -16.48 -15.39 26.84
N ALA A 561 -15.75 -16.50 26.95
CA ALA A 561 -16.05 -17.74 26.24
C ALA A 561 -17.45 -18.30 26.54
N LYS A 562 -17.95 -18.10 27.77
CA LYS A 562 -19.32 -18.48 28.20
C LYS A 562 -20.44 -17.81 27.40
N THR A 563 -20.21 -16.64 26.80
CA THR A 563 -21.25 -15.93 26.04
C THR A 563 -21.62 -16.64 24.73
N PHE A 564 -20.78 -17.58 24.28
CA PHE A 564 -20.97 -18.39 23.08
C PHE A 564 -21.68 -19.73 23.35
N ASP A 565 -21.94 -20.11 24.62
CA ASP A 565 -22.54 -21.41 25.00
C ASP A 565 -23.91 -21.68 24.36
N ASN A 566 -24.68 -20.63 24.08
CA ASN A 566 -26.02 -20.75 23.49
C ASN A 566 -26.02 -20.74 21.95
N GLY A 567 -24.86 -20.96 21.32
CA GLY A 567 -24.73 -20.97 19.85
C GLY A 567 -24.65 -19.58 19.21
N ASN A 568 -24.38 -18.54 20.00
CA ASN A 568 -24.05 -17.22 19.47
C ASN A 568 -22.78 -17.30 18.63
N ASN A 569 -22.72 -16.57 17.52
CA ASN A 569 -21.51 -16.47 16.69
C ASN A 569 -20.74 -15.17 16.96
N VAL A 570 -21.38 -14.20 17.62
CA VAL A 570 -20.84 -12.87 17.89
C VAL A 570 -21.17 -12.46 19.31
N THR A 571 -20.16 -11.93 20.00
CA THR A 571 -20.31 -11.27 21.30
C THR A 571 -19.70 -9.88 21.24
N LEU A 572 -20.46 -8.87 21.63
CA LEU A 572 -19.98 -7.50 21.78
C LEU A 572 -19.32 -7.33 23.15
N MET A 573 -18.29 -6.51 23.23
CA MET A 573 -17.52 -6.25 24.45
C MET A 573 -17.73 -4.79 24.85
N ARG A 574 -18.39 -4.55 25.99
CA ARG A 574 -18.82 -3.21 26.42
C ARG A 574 -17.65 -2.23 26.42
N GLY A 575 -17.72 -1.20 25.56
CA GLY A 575 -16.71 -0.14 25.50
C GLY A 575 -15.34 -0.57 24.97
N HIS A 576 -15.29 -1.69 24.24
CA HIS A 576 -14.05 -2.25 23.70
C HIS A 576 -14.17 -2.64 22.23
N GLY A 577 -15.13 -3.49 21.85
CA GLY A 577 -15.21 -4.01 20.50
C GLY A 577 -16.15 -5.20 20.38
N PHE A 578 -15.80 -6.19 19.56
CA PHE A 578 -16.53 -7.45 19.46
C PHE A 578 -15.63 -8.63 19.12
N THR A 579 -16.13 -9.82 19.40
CA THR A 579 -15.48 -11.10 19.10
C THR A 579 -16.42 -11.98 18.29
N VAL A 580 -15.91 -12.54 17.20
CA VAL A 580 -16.60 -13.48 16.31
C VAL A 580 -15.94 -14.84 16.40
N VAL A 581 -16.77 -15.89 16.37
CA VAL A 581 -16.32 -17.27 16.32
C VAL A 581 -16.94 -18.01 15.13
N ALA A 582 -16.17 -18.90 14.50
CA ALA A 582 -16.67 -19.72 13.40
C ALA A 582 -15.94 -21.07 13.28
N ASP A 583 -16.49 -21.93 12.43
CA ASP A 583 -15.93 -23.24 12.09
C ASP A 583 -14.87 -23.17 10.96
N SER A 584 -14.63 -22.00 10.38
CA SER A 584 -13.56 -21.74 9.39
C SER A 584 -13.07 -20.28 9.43
N ILE A 585 -11.87 -20.02 8.89
CA ILE A 585 -11.28 -18.67 8.82
C ILE A 585 -12.16 -17.76 7.95
N GLU A 586 -12.54 -18.26 6.77
CA GLU A 586 -13.35 -17.55 5.79
C GLU A 586 -14.66 -17.08 6.40
N LEU A 587 -15.32 -17.97 7.16
CA LEU A 587 -16.59 -17.66 7.78
C LEU A 587 -16.44 -16.66 8.93
N ALA A 588 -15.39 -16.77 9.75
CA ALA A 588 -15.11 -15.79 10.80
C ALA A 588 -14.89 -14.39 10.22
N VAL A 589 -14.12 -14.28 9.13
CA VAL A 589 -13.88 -13.01 8.44
C VAL A 589 -15.18 -12.45 7.85
N VAL A 590 -15.95 -13.28 7.13
CA VAL A 590 -17.25 -12.89 6.56
C VAL A 590 -18.21 -12.37 7.64
N TRP A 591 -18.32 -13.08 8.76
CA TRP A 591 -19.20 -12.67 9.85
C TRP A 591 -18.69 -11.42 10.57
N ALA A 592 -17.39 -11.23 10.69
CA ALA A 592 -16.82 -9.98 11.22
C ALA A 592 -17.18 -8.78 10.33
N THR A 593 -16.99 -8.88 9.01
CA THR A 593 -17.37 -7.82 8.05
C THR A 593 -18.85 -7.49 8.14
N TYR A 594 -19.71 -8.52 8.13
CA TYR A 594 -21.15 -8.30 8.11
C TYR A 594 -21.74 -7.91 9.47
N THR A 595 -21.00 -8.11 10.57
CA THR A 595 -21.37 -7.53 11.87
C THR A 595 -21.27 -6.01 11.82
N GLN A 596 -20.14 -5.48 11.32
CA GLN A 596 -19.93 -4.03 11.13
C GLN A 596 -20.98 -3.43 10.20
N LYS A 597 -21.17 -4.03 9.01
CA LYS A 597 -22.19 -3.56 8.05
C LYS A 597 -23.61 -3.58 8.63
N ASN A 598 -23.96 -4.63 9.38
CA ASN A 598 -25.27 -4.70 10.03
C ASN A 598 -25.43 -3.62 11.11
N ALA A 599 -24.37 -3.32 11.86
CA ALA A 599 -24.40 -2.25 12.86
C ALA A 599 -24.66 -0.88 12.22
N THR A 600 -24.00 -0.59 11.09
CA THR A 600 -24.29 0.61 10.29
C THR A 600 -25.75 0.60 9.83
N ILE A 601 -26.22 -0.47 9.17
CA ILE A 601 -27.60 -0.59 8.69
C ILE A 601 -28.61 -0.36 9.82
N GLN A 602 -28.41 -1.00 10.98
CA GLN A 602 -29.31 -0.85 12.12
C GLN A 602 -29.31 0.58 12.66
N THR A 603 -28.14 1.23 12.72
CA THR A 603 -28.00 2.61 13.23
C THR A 603 -28.74 3.58 12.30
N THR A 604 -28.48 3.44 11.00
CA THR A 604 -29.13 4.21 9.95
C THR A 604 -30.65 3.99 9.97
N ALA A 605 -31.12 2.75 10.02
CA ALA A 605 -32.54 2.44 10.10
C ALA A 605 -33.21 3.03 11.35
N THR A 606 -32.51 3.00 12.50
CA THR A 606 -32.98 3.62 13.74
C THR A 606 -33.10 5.14 13.60
N ALA A 607 -32.13 5.79 12.95
CA ALA A 607 -32.18 7.23 12.68
C ALA A 607 -33.33 7.62 11.71
N ILE A 608 -33.55 6.85 10.64
CA ILE A 608 -34.70 7.04 9.72
C ILE A 608 -36.03 6.89 10.48
N GLN A 609 -36.13 5.89 11.35
CA GLN A 609 -37.33 5.65 12.13
C GLN A 609 -37.60 6.78 13.12
N ALA A 610 -36.56 7.27 13.82
CA ALA A 610 -36.69 8.38 14.77
C ALA A 610 -37.21 9.67 14.12
N THR A 611 -36.89 9.90 12.83
CA THR A 611 -37.31 11.09 12.09
C THR A 611 -38.69 10.97 11.46
N ASN A 612 -39.09 9.79 10.96
CA ASN A 612 -40.33 9.62 10.20
C ASN A 612 -41.48 8.99 11.01
N ARG A 613 -41.20 8.04 11.91
CA ARG A 613 -42.21 7.26 12.66
C ARG A 613 -41.65 6.76 14.00
N PRO A 614 -41.48 7.63 15.01
CA PRO A 614 -40.81 7.29 16.27
C PRO A 614 -41.50 6.18 17.09
N ASN A 615 -42.76 5.85 16.79
CA ASN A 615 -43.54 4.82 17.49
C ASN A 615 -43.62 3.48 16.75
N MET A 616 -43.00 3.34 15.58
CA MET A 616 -42.95 2.06 14.86
C MET A 616 -41.69 1.33 15.30
N ALA A 617 -41.73 0.02 15.53
CA ALA A 617 -40.51 -0.77 15.79
C ALA A 617 -39.83 -1.16 14.47
N LEU A 618 -38.50 -1.31 14.48
CA LEU A 618 -37.79 -1.88 13.34
C LEU A 618 -38.19 -3.34 13.14
N THR A 619 -38.38 -3.74 11.90
CA THR A 619 -38.61 -5.14 11.53
C THR A 619 -37.26 -5.81 11.32
N TYR A 620 -36.98 -6.82 12.14
CA TYR A 620 -35.78 -7.66 12.05
C TYR A 620 -36.13 -9.02 11.45
N LEU A 621 -35.12 -9.81 11.11
CA LEU A 621 -35.33 -11.20 10.72
C LEU A 621 -35.89 -12.02 11.89
N SER A 622 -36.85 -12.88 11.58
CA SER A 622 -37.36 -13.92 12.47
C SER A 622 -36.34 -15.03 12.72
N ASP A 623 -36.61 -15.90 13.70
CA ASP A 623 -35.76 -17.08 13.97
C ASP A 623 -35.62 -18.00 12.76
N GLU A 624 -36.73 -18.24 12.04
CA GLU A 624 -36.75 -19.07 10.85
C GLU A 624 -35.90 -18.45 9.71
N GLU A 625 -36.10 -17.15 9.46
CA GLU A 625 -35.32 -16.42 8.46
C GLU A 625 -33.82 -16.39 8.80
N CYS A 626 -33.47 -16.17 10.08
CA CYS A 626 -32.09 -16.22 10.54
C CYS A 626 -31.48 -17.59 10.29
N SER A 627 -32.19 -18.67 10.67
CA SER A 627 -31.69 -20.04 10.51
C SER A 627 -31.42 -20.38 9.05
N VAL A 628 -32.38 -20.12 8.16
CA VAL A 628 -32.27 -20.44 6.72
C VAL A 628 -31.21 -19.58 6.04
N ALA A 629 -31.17 -18.27 6.33
CA ALA A 629 -30.21 -17.35 5.73
C ALA A 629 -28.78 -17.59 6.22
N GLN A 630 -28.57 -17.95 7.49
CA GLN A 630 -27.25 -18.34 7.99
C GLN A 630 -26.73 -19.59 7.28
N ALA A 631 -27.57 -20.61 7.09
CA ALA A 631 -27.20 -21.82 6.34
C ALA A 631 -26.87 -21.53 4.87
N MET A 632 -27.51 -20.52 4.27
CA MET A 632 -27.15 -20.01 2.94
C MET A 632 -25.77 -19.33 2.98
N SER A 633 -25.56 -18.39 3.91
CA SER A 633 -24.30 -17.65 4.08
C SER A 633 -23.09 -18.57 4.22
N LYS A 634 -23.20 -19.65 5.02
CA LYS A 634 -22.16 -20.68 5.13
C LYS A 634 -21.82 -21.34 3.79
N ARG A 635 -22.80 -21.63 2.94
CA ARG A 635 -22.59 -22.26 1.62
C ARG A 635 -21.97 -21.32 0.59
N THR A 636 -22.07 -20.02 0.79
CA THR A 636 -21.65 -19.00 -0.18
C THR A 636 -20.45 -18.17 0.27
N CYS A 637 -19.90 -18.40 1.47
CA CYS A 637 -18.80 -17.61 2.05
C CYS A 637 -17.53 -17.56 1.17
N GLU A 638 -17.31 -18.59 0.35
CA GLU A 638 -16.24 -18.66 -0.65
C GLU A 638 -16.27 -17.51 -1.67
N ARG A 639 -17.45 -16.97 -2.00
CA ARG A 639 -17.57 -15.89 -2.99
C ARG A 639 -16.93 -14.59 -2.50
N PRO A 640 -17.34 -14.00 -1.36
CA PRO A 640 -16.68 -12.82 -0.83
C PRO A 640 -15.22 -13.10 -0.44
N TRP A 641 -14.91 -14.29 0.08
CA TRP A 641 -13.52 -14.66 0.41
C TRP A 641 -12.56 -14.57 -0.78
N LYS A 642 -12.94 -15.14 -1.93
CA LYS A 642 -12.14 -15.07 -3.16
C LYS A 642 -11.97 -13.65 -3.68
N LEU A 643 -13.01 -12.82 -3.55
CA LEU A 643 -12.94 -11.40 -3.90
C LEU A 643 -11.92 -10.68 -3.04
N TRP A 644 -12.04 -10.78 -1.71
CA TRP A 644 -11.13 -10.09 -0.79
C TRP A 644 -9.69 -10.61 -0.88
N THR A 645 -9.51 -11.90 -1.12
CA THR A 645 -8.18 -12.47 -1.39
C THR A 645 -7.57 -11.79 -2.63
N ARG A 646 -8.35 -11.63 -3.70
CA ARG A 646 -7.89 -10.96 -4.92
C ARG A 646 -7.58 -9.48 -4.69
N GLU A 647 -8.38 -8.78 -3.89
CA GLU A 647 -8.12 -7.40 -3.50
C GLU A 647 -6.79 -7.29 -2.74
N VAL A 648 -6.56 -8.16 -1.74
CA VAL A 648 -5.30 -8.23 -0.98
C VAL A 648 -4.11 -8.51 -1.90
N GLU A 649 -4.22 -9.47 -2.83
CA GLU A 649 -3.19 -9.77 -3.83
C GLU A 649 -2.83 -8.55 -4.69
N SER A 650 -3.81 -7.69 -4.99
CA SER A 650 -3.65 -6.52 -5.84
C SER A 650 -3.25 -5.23 -5.09
N CYS A 651 -3.48 -5.16 -3.78
CA CYS A 651 -3.44 -3.93 -2.99
C CYS A 651 -2.02 -3.35 -2.82
N GLY A 652 -0.96 -4.14 -3.01
CA GLY A 652 0.44 -3.71 -2.87
C GLY A 652 0.87 -3.32 -1.45
N LEU A 653 -0.09 -3.07 -0.56
CA LEU A 653 0.11 -2.82 0.88
C LEU A 653 0.52 -4.08 1.63
N TYR A 654 -0.07 -5.22 1.28
CA TYR A 654 0.17 -6.49 1.94
C TYR A 654 1.30 -7.25 1.25
N VAL A 655 2.30 -7.67 2.03
CA VAL A 655 3.41 -8.51 1.54
C VAL A 655 3.14 -9.93 1.99
N ASN A 656 3.04 -10.89 1.08
CA ASN A 656 2.99 -12.30 1.44
C ASN A 656 4.25 -13.02 0.93
N SER A 657 5.15 -13.36 1.85
CA SER A 657 6.31 -14.22 1.60
C SER A 657 6.02 -15.62 2.12
N VAL A 658 5.31 -16.40 1.30
CA VAL A 658 5.24 -17.86 1.42
C VAL A 658 6.52 -18.48 0.87
#